data_AF-A0A9P0VQM6-F1
#
_entry.id   AF-A0A9P0VQM6-F1
#
_cell.length_a   1.000
_cell.length_b   1.000
_cell.length_c   1.000
_cell.angle_alpha   90.00
_cell.angle_beta   90.00
_cell.angle_gamma   90.00
#
_symmetry.space_group_name_H-M   'P 1'
#
loop_
_entity.id
_entity.type
_entity.pdbx_description
1 polymer ?
#
loop_
_entity_poly.entity_id
_entity_poly.type
_entity_poly.pdbx_seq_one_letter_code
_entity_poly.pdbx_strand_id
1 'polypeptide(L)'
;MSILKVNGTFCGEFIKSSNGTDISDFKYFNTRNAIIDQSTNLQQWYKDNIVDKILNKLSEFQERLSGWSLLKIISLEININKVEFGNVSSSYVKLPTQIARKKACINIKNHNDNACFAWSIISALYSAKRHTDRTSSYPRYTEVLNLEGLEMPVRLIDISKFEEMNKISVNVFGAELIVQESKSFYNIVPLRLTQKKLLKHVNLLMIQNKYYPKLNDFEPLPLENDDFNTDDDDFEITYHYVYIKNLARLVSYQLSKAHSKKWICDRCLQYFHTEKQLHEHEIHCQKLNDYKISFPKDTILKFKNFRYAEKVPFIIYADFESMLLPFSETNKKSTLSHMIKYQKHEAFSAGYYFKCSYDDSLSFYKSYRGIDCIQWFSKEMEEMSKFVQSKLQFVVPMNTYVDFKNVSSHCHICKKPFKADSKIVRDHCHLSGDFRGFAHSRCNLNYKNSFIVPVVLHNLSGYDSHFIIKDIAKSNRVVLLPLNKQKYISFTIRNNVSDIAFRFIDSFRFLAASLDKLVNLLDIGALHILKKEFGHLNDEKFELLTKKGVFPYDYVDSWQKLNETELPTHELFYNRLNDTNVSNNEYQRAKDVWTNFEIQNIGQYSDLYLKTDIILLADVFENFRQTAHRTHGLDPAWYYTLPGYTFDCMLRYTGCKIEILKNVDMLLFVERGIRGGISQCCNRYSKANNKYLPDYDSSAPSTFIIYLDVNALYAFAMTQYLPYAGFAWMENVDTLNVHDIADDADIGYILEVDLEYPKYLHDEHKDFPLCPEHRVPTGSKLSKLMTTLYDKTNYIIHYRNLKQALAHGLVLKKVHRILQFKQAAWMKPYVEMNTKLRMLATNDFDKTLYKDLVNSCFGKCMENVRKHRLVRITNKWEGRYGARKLIASPNFHSSSL
;
A
#
# COMPACT_ATOMS: atom_id res chain seq x y z
N MET A 1 30.41 -18.36 -13.28
CA MET A 1 29.47 -19.40 -12.81
C MET A 1 28.08 -18.79 -12.70
N SER A 2 27.03 -19.52 -13.06
CA SER A 2 25.64 -19.01 -13.06
C SER A 2 25.04 -19.05 -11.65
N ILE A 3 24.73 -17.88 -11.11
CA ILE A 3 24.12 -17.70 -9.79
C ILE A 3 22.61 -17.55 -9.96
N LEU A 4 21.83 -18.11 -9.04
CA LEU A 4 20.37 -18.09 -9.12
C LEU A 4 19.79 -17.31 -7.94
N LYS A 5 18.94 -16.31 -8.20
CA LYS A 5 18.05 -15.71 -7.18
C LYS A 5 16.77 -16.54 -7.14
N VAL A 6 16.58 -17.25 -6.02
CA VAL A 6 15.46 -18.16 -5.83
C VAL A 6 14.52 -17.64 -4.76
N ASN A 7 13.22 -17.65 -5.04
CA ASN A 7 12.21 -17.48 -4.00
C ASN A 7 11.08 -18.48 -4.17
N GLY A 8 10.26 -18.61 -3.12
CA GLY A 8 9.05 -19.41 -3.10
C GLY A 8 7.82 -18.53 -3.15
N THR A 9 6.81 -18.93 -3.91
CA THR A 9 5.46 -18.40 -3.86
C THR A 9 4.55 -19.54 -3.46
N PHE A 10 4.07 -19.51 -2.22
CA PHE A 10 3.06 -20.46 -1.75
C PHE A 10 1.68 -19.92 -2.07
N CYS A 11 0.81 -20.75 -2.62
CA CYS A 11 -0.61 -20.51 -2.76
C CYS A 11 -1.38 -21.55 -1.93
N GLY A 12 -2.25 -21.07 -1.05
CA GLY A 12 -3.19 -21.91 -0.32
C GLY A 12 -4.60 -21.36 -0.42
N GLU A 13 -5.57 -22.25 -0.43
CA GLU A 13 -6.98 -21.93 -0.27
C GLU A 13 -7.30 -21.87 1.23
N PHE A 14 -7.88 -20.76 1.66
CA PHE A 14 -8.26 -20.53 3.05
C PHE A 14 -9.76 -20.43 3.16
N ILE A 15 -10.32 -20.98 4.22
CA ILE A 15 -11.76 -20.95 4.51
C ILE A 15 -12.00 -20.14 5.78
N LYS A 16 -13.06 -19.35 5.79
CA LYS A 16 -13.55 -18.65 6.98
C LYS A 16 -15.05 -18.86 7.09
N SER A 17 -15.46 -19.54 8.16
CA SER A 17 -16.86 -19.72 8.50
C SER A 17 -17.39 -18.48 9.23
N SER A 18 -18.40 -17.82 8.65
CA SER A 18 -19.09 -16.70 9.28
C SER A 18 -20.59 -16.87 9.09
N ASN A 19 -21.36 -16.87 10.20
CA ASN A 19 -22.82 -16.98 10.19
C ASN A 19 -23.39 -18.15 9.35
N GLY A 20 -22.76 -19.32 9.40
CA GLY A 20 -23.22 -20.53 8.67
C GLY A 20 -22.91 -20.54 7.17
N THR A 21 -22.16 -19.55 6.66
CA THR A 21 -21.62 -19.55 5.30
C THR A 21 -20.10 -19.62 5.34
N ASP A 22 -19.53 -20.53 4.55
CA ASP A 22 -18.10 -20.69 4.39
C ASP A 22 -17.61 -19.85 3.22
N ILE A 23 -16.72 -18.90 3.51
CA ILE A 23 -16.10 -18.07 2.48
C ILE A 23 -14.69 -18.62 2.25
N SER A 24 -14.40 -19.06 1.03
CA SER A 24 -13.04 -19.44 0.61
C SER A 24 -12.35 -18.30 -0.13
N ASP A 25 -11.03 -18.16 0.03
CA ASP A 25 -10.22 -17.21 -0.74
C ASP A 25 -8.78 -17.73 -0.84
N PHE A 26 -8.16 -17.50 -1.98
CA PHE A 26 -6.77 -17.89 -2.25
C PHE A 26 -5.81 -16.86 -1.64
N LYS A 27 -4.86 -17.33 -0.84
CA LYS A 27 -3.83 -16.50 -0.24
C LYS A 27 -2.45 -16.91 -0.70
N TYR A 28 -1.69 -15.91 -1.09
CA TYR A 28 -0.34 -16.06 -1.61
C TYR A 28 0.69 -15.55 -0.59
N PHE A 29 1.65 -16.41 -0.25
CA PHE A 29 2.76 -16.07 0.64
C PHE A 29 4.08 -16.18 -0.11
N ASN A 30 4.64 -15.02 -0.48
CA ASN A 30 5.89 -14.96 -1.24
C ASN A 30 7.08 -14.81 -0.31
N THR A 31 8.13 -15.62 -0.46
CA THR A 31 9.39 -15.41 0.24
C THR A 31 10.25 -14.38 -0.50
N ARG A 32 11.27 -13.87 0.20
CA ARG A 32 12.25 -12.97 -0.42
C ARG A 32 13.15 -13.79 -1.33
N ASN A 33 13.65 -13.19 -2.42
CA ASN A 33 14.74 -13.80 -3.17
C ASN A 33 15.93 -14.03 -2.23
N ALA A 34 16.36 -15.28 -2.17
CA ALA A 34 17.64 -15.68 -1.60
C ALA A 34 18.47 -16.29 -2.73
N ILE A 35 19.77 -16.00 -2.72
CA ILE A 35 20.68 -16.49 -3.75
C ILE A 35 21.07 -17.92 -3.41
N ILE A 36 21.13 -18.79 -4.41
CA ILE A 36 21.77 -20.11 -4.34
C ILE A 36 22.92 -20.17 -5.35
N ASP A 37 23.97 -20.86 -4.97
CA ASP A 37 25.11 -21.22 -5.81
C ASP A 37 25.54 -22.67 -5.52
N GLN A 38 26.62 -23.12 -6.17
CA GLN A 38 27.13 -24.49 -6.05
C GLN A 38 27.59 -24.85 -4.62
N SER A 39 27.85 -23.87 -3.76
CA SER A 39 28.27 -24.08 -2.37
C SER A 39 27.09 -24.12 -1.37
N THR A 40 25.87 -23.86 -1.83
CA THR A 40 24.69 -23.74 -0.97
C THR A 40 24.15 -25.12 -0.56
N ASN A 41 24.04 -25.39 0.74
CA ASN A 41 23.28 -26.55 1.23
C ASN A 41 21.78 -26.32 0.97
N LEU A 42 21.27 -26.91 -0.11
CA LEU A 42 19.91 -26.69 -0.59
C LEU A 42 18.83 -27.10 0.44
N GLN A 43 19.09 -28.14 1.24
CA GLN A 43 18.12 -28.64 2.22
C GLN A 43 17.94 -27.66 3.39
N GLN A 44 19.05 -27.18 3.95
CA GLN A 44 19.03 -26.18 5.02
C GLN A 44 18.49 -24.84 4.49
N TRP A 45 18.93 -24.44 3.28
CA TRP A 45 18.44 -23.22 2.64
C TRP A 45 16.93 -23.25 2.42
N TYR A 46 16.38 -24.36 1.92
CA TYR A 46 14.94 -24.54 1.68
C TYR A 46 14.15 -24.44 2.98
N LYS A 47 14.65 -25.06 4.06
CA LYS A 47 14.04 -24.96 5.38
C LYS A 47 13.99 -23.52 5.89
N ASP A 48 15.11 -22.81 5.87
CA ASP A 48 15.22 -21.48 6.48
C ASP A 48 14.55 -20.37 5.64
N ASN A 49 14.62 -20.47 4.32
CA ASN A 49 14.19 -19.39 3.40
C ASN A 49 12.82 -19.62 2.77
N ILE A 50 12.37 -20.88 2.68
CA ILE A 50 11.06 -21.25 2.12
C ILE A 50 10.12 -21.68 3.25
N VAL A 51 10.40 -22.83 3.88
CA VAL A 51 9.47 -23.47 4.83
C VAL A 51 9.21 -22.59 6.05
N ASP A 52 10.25 -22.24 6.82
CA ASP A 52 10.10 -21.45 8.04
C ASP A 52 9.47 -20.07 7.73
N LYS A 53 9.78 -19.46 6.59
CA LYS A 53 9.21 -18.16 6.20
C LYS A 53 7.74 -18.25 5.81
N ILE A 54 7.34 -19.28 5.08
CA ILE A 54 5.94 -19.50 4.71
C ILE A 54 5.13 -19.88 5.94
N LEU A 55 5.60 -20.83 6.76
CA LEU A 55 4.92 -21.21 8.01
C LEU A 55 4.73 -20.01 8.95
N ASN A 56 5.75 -19.17 9.11
CA ASN A 56 5.63 -17.95 9.90
C ASN A 56 4.53 -17.02 9.35
N LYS A 57 4.46 -16.85 8.02
CA LYS A 57 3.43 -16.02 7.39
C LYS A 57 2.03 -16.63 7.49
N LEU A 58 1.93 -17.95 7.41
CA LEU A 58 0.68 -18.69 7.57
C LEU A 58 0.14 -18.50 8.99
N SER A 59 0.97 -18.70 10.01
CA SER A 59 0.59 -18.47 11.40
C SER A 59 0.19 -17.01 11.64
N GLU A 60 0.96 -16.03 11.13
CA GLU A 60 0.58 -14.62 11.24
C GLU A 60 -0.77 -14.31 10.56
N PHE A 61 -1.06 -14.95 9.42
CA PHE A 61 -2.30 -14.73 8.67
C PHE A 61 -3.52 -15.31 9.39
N GLN A 62 -3.44 -16.58 9.80
CA GLN A 62 -4.53 -17.28 10.50
C GLN A 62 -4.87 -16.60 11.84
N GLU A 63 -3.87 -16.02 12.52
CA GLU A 63 -4.07 -15.40 13.83
C GLU A 63 -4.46 -13.91 13.77
N ARG A 64 -3.98 -13.12 12.79
CA ARG A 64 -4.26 -11.67 12.72
C ARG A 64 -5.53 -11.31 11.95
N LEU A 65 -5.99 -12.17 11.05
CA LEU A 65 -7.18 -11.93 10.24
C LEU A 65 -8.25 -12.98 10.59
N SER A 66 -9.05 -12.67 11.59
CA SER A 66 -10.49 -12.94 11.60
C SER A 66 -11.00 -14.37 11.33
N GLY A 67 -10.27 -15.45 11.67
CA GLY A 67 -10.80 -16.82 11.62
C GLY A 67 -10.63 -17.57 10.29
N TRP A 68 -9.67 -17.17 9.45
CA TRP A 68 -9.31 -17.93 8.25
C TRP A 68 -8.44 -19.14 8.60
N SER A 69 -8.83 -20.34 8.15
CA SER A 69 -8.09 -21.60 8.30
C SER A 69 -7.59 -22.08 6.95
N LEU A 70 -6.41 -22.69 6.89
CA LEU A 70 -5.89 -23.26 5.63
C LEU A 70 -6.71 -24.51 5.31
N LEU A 71 -7.42 -24.51 4.18
CA LEU A 71 -8.20 -25.63 3.70
C LEU A 71 -7.34 -26.57 2.84
N LYS A 72 -6.64 -26.01 1.86
CA LYS A 72 -5.88 -26.77 0.88
C LYS A 72 -4.62 -26.05 0.43
N ILE A 73 -3.52 -26.78 0.25
CA ILE A 73 -2.32 -26.27 -0.41
C ILE A 73 -2.54 -26.40 -1.92
N ILE A 74 -2.49 -25.28 -2.64
CA ILE A 74 -2.72 -25.24 -4.08
C ILE A 74 -1.40 -25.39 -4.83
N SER A 75 -0.39 -24.60 -4.48
CA SER A 75 0.92 -24.67 -5.12
C SER A 75 2.04 -24.14 -4.24
N LEU A 76 3.26 -24.59 -4.52
CA LEU A 76 4.49 -23.95 -4.09
C LEU A 76 5.38 -23.76 -5.32
N GLU A 77 5.42 -22.53 -5.82
CA GLU A 77 6.23 -22.17 -6.98
C GLU A 77 7.61 -21.71 -6.53
N ILE A 78 8.65 -22.32 -7.09
CA ILE A 78 10.03 -21.89 -6.89
C ILE A 78 10.43 -21.06 -8.10
N ASN A 79 10.52 -19.73 -7.95
CA ASN A 79 10.97 -18.88 -9.04
C ASN A 79 12.49 -18.79 -9.02
N ILE A 80 13.12 -19.15 -10.12
CA ILE A 80 14.57 -19.17 -10.28
C ILE A 80 14.94 -18.09 -11.29
N ASN A 81 15.63 -17.05 -10.83
CA ASN A 81 16.10 -15.96 -11.67
C ASN A 81 17.60 -16.08 -11.86
N LYS A 82 18.03 -16.35 -13.09
CA LYS A 82 19.45 -16.30 -13.43
C LYS A 82 19.96 -14.89 -13.20
N VAL A 83 20.92 -14.74 -12.30
CA VAL A 83 21.62 -13.47 -12.10
C VAL A 83 22.93 -13.57 -12.85
N GLU A 84 22.95 -12.95 -14.02
CA GLU A 84 24.19 -12.59 -14.67
C GLU A 84 24.65 -11.29 -14.04
N PHE A 85 25.46 -11.42 -12.99
CA PHE A 85 26.32 -10.29 -12.68
C PHE A 85 27.24 -10.15 -13.90
N GLY A 86 27.12 -9.04 -14.63
CA GLY A 86 28.17 -8.64 -15.56
C GLY A 86 29.51 -8.76 -14.84
N ASN A 87 30.52 -9.25 -15.55
CA ASN A 87 31.83 -9.65 -15.05
C ASN A 87 32.19 -8.84 -13.80
N VAL A 88 32.02 -9.47 -12.64
CA VAL A 88 32.17 -8.78 -11.35
C VAL A 88 33.64 -8.36 -11.14
N SER A 89 34.54 -8.74 -12.03
CA SER A 89 35.92 -8.28 -12.07
C SER A 89 35.98 -6.76 -12.22
N SER A 90 36.22 -6.04 -11.12
CA SER A 90 36.94 -4.78 -11.23
C SER A 90 38.10 -4.73 -10.25
N SER A 91 39.28 -4.79 -10.86
CA SER A 91 40.38 -3.93 -10.47
C SER A 91 39.86 -2.50 -10.25
N TYR A 92 40.48 -1.79 -9.31
CA TYR A 92 40.19 -0.40 -8.89
C TYR A 92 39.18 0.42 -9.75
N VAL A 93 38.06 0.81 -9.13
CA VAL A 93 37.14 1.83 -9.69
C VAL A 93 37.37 3.18 -9.01
N LYS A 94 37.44 4.24 -9.82
CA LYS A 94 37.63 5.60 -9.30
C LYS A 94 36.37 6.11 -8.60
N LEU A 95 36.52 6.56 -7.35
CA LEU A 95 35.47 7.27 -6.62
C LEU A 95 34.94 8.50 -7.40
N PRO A 96 33.62 8.71 -7.45
CA PRO A 96 33.04 9.95 -7.97
C PRO A 96 33.65 11.17 -7.29
N THR A 97 33.96 12.21 -8.08
CA THR A 97 34.70 13.40 -7.61
C THR A 97 34.02 14.07 -6.42
N GLN A 98 32.68 14.15 -6.41
CA GLN A 98 31.90 14.71 -5.30
C GLN A 98 32.06 13.91 -4.00
N ILE A 99 32.19 12.58 -4.09
CA ILE A 99 32.39 11.71 -2.93
C ILE A 99 33.86 11.77 -2.49
N ALA A 100 34.80 11.72 -3.44
CA ALA A 100 36.23 11.80 -3.16
C ALA A 100 36.62 13.09 -2.42
N ARG A 101 36.04 14.24 -2.81
CA ARG A 101 36.25 15.55 -2.15
C ARG A 101 35.87 15.54 -0.66
N LYS A 102 34.93 14.68 -0.26
CA LYS A 102 34.55 14.54 1.15
C LYS A 102 35.65 13.90 1.99
N LYS A 103 36.69 13.28 1.41
CA LYS A 103 37.78 12.58 2.13
C LYS A 103 37.27 11.65 3.26
N ALA A 104 36.08 11.08 3.06
CA ALA A 104 35.36 10.27 4.04
C ALA A 104 35.62 8.75 3.85
N CYS A 105 36.21 8.39 2.72
CA CYS A 105 36.45 7.01 2.33
C CYS A 105 37.93 6.77 2.03
N ILE A 106 38.36 5.50 2.10
CA ILE A 106 39.66 5.00 1.63
C ILE A 106 39.38 4.04 0.48
N ASN A 107 39.89 4.38 -0.71
CA ASN A 107 39.71 3.60 -1.93
C ASN A 107 41.03 2.95 -2.31
N ILE A 108 41.16 1.64 -2.11
CA ILE A 108 42.40 0.92 -2.35
C ILE A 108 42.54 0.60 -3.83
N LYS A 109 43.69 0.93 -4.39
CA LYS A 109 44.10 0.65 -5.77
C LYS A 109 44.56 -0.79 -5.92
N ASN A 110 43.62 -1.71 -6.04
CA ASN A 110 43.87 -3.11 -6.32
C ASN A 110 43.88 -3.37 -7.84
N HIS A 111 44.88 -2.85 -8.56
CA HIS A 111 44.93 -2.99 -10.02
C HIS A 111 45.18 -4.43 -10.50
N ASN A 112 45.69 -5.30 -9.62
CA ASN A 112 46.20 -6.62 -9.97
C ASN A 112 45.34 -7.78 -9.43
N ASP A 113 44.21 -7.48 -8.77
CA ASP A 113 43.29 -8.48 -8.23
C ASP A 113 41.85 -7.96 -8.22
N ASN A 114 40.90 -8.84 -7.88
CA ASN A 114 39.47 -8.52 -7.74
C ASN A 114 39.01 -8.50 -6.27
N ALA A 115 39.94 -8.34 -5.33
CA ALA A 115 39.71 -8.49 -3.89
C ALA A 115 39.38 -7.15 -3.18
N CYS A 116 38.73 -6.20 -3.87
CA CYS A 116 38.42 -4.87 -3.33
C CYS A 116 37.63 -4.91 -2.00
N PHE A 117 36.77 -5.91 -1.81
CA PHE A 117 36.08 -6.17 -0.54
C PHE A 117 37.09 -6.47 0.58
N ALA A 118 37.95 -7.47 0.37
CA ALA A 118 38.93 -7.91 1.37
C ALA A 118 39.91 -6.78 1.70
N TRP A 119 40.42 -6.09 0.69
CA TRP A 119 41.27 -4.91 0.86
C TRP A 119 40.57 -3.81 1.65
N SER A 120 39.29 -3.53 1.38
CA SER A 120 38.52 -2.55 2.15
C SER A 120 38.37 -2.95 3.62
N ILE A 121 38.09 -4.22 3.91
CA ILE A 121 38.06 -4.73 5.30
C ILE A 121 39.43 -4.58 5.97
N ILE A 122 40.51 -4.98 5.31
CA ILE A 122 41.87 -4.84 5.85
C ILE A 122 42.20 -3.38 6.16
N SER A 123 41.81 -2.44 5.29
CA SER A 123 42.04 -1.01 5.53
C SER A 123 41.26 -0.43 6.70
N ALA A 124 40.19 -1.10 7.11
CA ALA A 124 39.42 -0.77 8.31
C ALA A 124 40.07 -1.36 9.57
N LEU A 125 40.63 -2.58 9.47
CA LEU A 125 41.28 -3.27 10.59
C LEU A 125 42.69 -2.73 10.89
N TYR A 126 43.44 -2.32 9.87
CA TYR A 126 44.80 -1.82 9.98
C TYR A 126 44.87 -0.39 9.45
N SER A 127 45.31 0.55 10.28
CA SER A 127 45.41 1.96 9.89
C SER A 127 46.78 2.30 9.32
N ALA A 128 46.85 2.61 8.02
CA ALA A 128 48.04 3.17 7.40
C ALA A 128 48.11 4.71 7.59
N LYS A 129 49.31 5.25 7.88
CA LYS A 129 49.50 6.72 8.07
C LYS A 129 49.79 7.46 6.75
N ARG A 130 50.44 6.81 5.79
CA ARG A 130 50.81 7.35 4.47
C ARG A 130 50.35 6.40 3.38
N HIS A 131 50.10 6.93 2.18
CA HIS A 131 49.72 6.14 0.99
C HIS A 131 48.58 5.14 1.24
N THR A 132 47.55 5.57 1.97
CA THR A 132 46.41 4.72 2.39
C THR A 132 45.63 4.10 1.23
N ASP A 133 45.85 4.54 0.00
CA ASP A 133 45.26 4.00 -1.22
C ASP A 133 46.05 2.83 -1.84
N ARG A 134 47.23 2.46 -1.31
CA ARG A 134 48.08 1.39 -1.85
C ARG A 134 47.92 0.09 -1.09
N THR A 135 47.82 -1.04 -1.80
CA THR A 135 47.77 -2.39 -1.21
C THR A 135 49.00 -2.70 -0.36
N SER A 136 50.19 -2.24 -0.76
CA SER A 136 51.45 -2.43 -0.01
C SER A 136 51.51 -1.74 1.36
N SER A 137 50.54 -0.89 1.68
CA SER A 137 50.46 -0.24 3.00
C SER A 137 49.79 -1.10 4.06
N TYR A 138 49.35 -2.30 3.69
CA TYR A 138 48.56 -3.19 4.52
C TYR A 138 49.07 -4.64 4.45
N PRO A 139 48.82 -5.48 5.48
CA PRO A 139 49.06 -6.91 5.40
C PRO A 139 48.29 -7.55 4.25
N ARG A 140 48.78 -8.67 3.71
CA ARG A 140 48.05 -9.42 2.69
C ARG A 140 46.74 -9.93 3.27
N TYR A 141 45.63 -9.69 2.59
CA TYR A 141 44.31 -10.05 3.08
C TYR A 141 44.13 -11.56 3.31
N THR A 142 44.82 -12.40 2.55
CA THR A 142 44.80 -13.86 2.66
C THR A 142 45.42 -14.40 3.95
N GLU A 143 46.30 -13.63 4.60
CA GLU A 143 46.96 -14.02 5.85
C GLU A 143 46.10 -13.67 7.08
N VAL A 144 45.11 -12.78 6.90
CA VAL A 144 44.32 -12.22 8.00
C VAL A 144 42.86 -12.67 7.96
N LEU A 145 42.26 -12.73 6.77
CA LEU A 145 40.84 -13.02 6.60
C LEU A 145 40.64 -14.45 6.14
N ASN A 146 39.73 -15.16 6.78
CA ASN A 146 39.22 -16.42 6.26
C ASN A 146 38.19 -16.13 5.16
N LEU A 147 38.56 -16.46 3.91
CA LEU A 147 37.76 -16.25 2.72
C LEU A 147 37.37 -17.57 2.04
N GLU A 148 37.49 -18.69 2.77
CA GLU A 148 37.20 -20.02 2.25
C GLU A 148 35.74 -20.15 1.77
N GLY A 149 35.58 -20.58 0.52
CA GLY A 149 34.26 -20.69 -0.12
C GLY A 149 33.56 -19.35 -0.38
N LEU A 150 34.30 -18.25 -0.49
CA LEU A 150 33.82 -16.96 -1.02
C LEU A 150 34.43 -16.71 -2.40
N GLU A 151 33.61 -16.44 -3.40
CA GLU A 151 34.09 -16.03 -4.73
C GLU A 151 34.43 -14.54 -4.75
N MET A 152 35.51 -14.18 -5.45
CA MET A 152 35.91 -12.78 -5.62
C MET A 152 35.32 -12.19 -6.90
N PRO A 153 34.74 -10.98 -6.81
CA PRO A 153 34.55 -10.17 -5.61
C PRO A 153 33.37 -10.64 -4.76
N VAL A 154 33.50 -10.44 -3.44
CA VAL A 154 32.48 -10.82 -2.45
C VAL A 154 31.14 -10.15 -2.74
N ARG A 155 30.08 -10.95 -2.87
CA ARG A 155 28.72 -10.46 -3.13
C ARG A 155 28.06 -10.03 -1.82
N LEU A 156 27.11 -9.09 -1.88
CA LEU A 156 26.39 -8.58 -0.69
C LEU A 156 25.72 -9.69 0.15
N ILE A 157 25.28 -10.77 -0.48
CA ILE A 157 24.61 -11.88 0.21
C ILE A 157 25.60 -12.76 1.00
N ASP A 158 26.83 -12.93 0.49
CA ASP A 158 27.84 -13.77 1.13
C ASP A 158 28.51 -13.08 2.31
N ILE A 159 28.27 -11.78 2.47
CA ILE A 159 28.77 -11.03 3.61
C ILE A 159 28.33 -11.69 4.92
N SER A 160 27.12 -12.27 5.02
CA SER A 160 26.70 -12.98 6.24
C SER A 160 27.65 -14.16 6.58
N LYS A 161 28.04 -14.94 5.57
CA LYS A 161 28.99 -16.06 5.72
C LYS A 161 30.37 -15.55 6.15
N PHE A 162 30.83 -14.46 5.51
CA PHE A 162 32.05 -13.77 5.92
C PHE A 162 31.99 -13.30 7.39
N GLU A 163 30.87 -12.69 7.82
CA GLU A 163 30.68 -12.19 9.18
C GLU A 163 30.78 -13.33 10.21
N GLU A 164 30.19 -14.48 9.91
CA GLU A 164 30.22 -15.67 10.77
C GLU A 164 31.63 -16.27 10.90
N MET A 165 32.36 -16.38 9.78
CA MET A 165 33.71 -16.96 9.73
C MET A 165 34.75 -16.06 10.42
N ASN A 166 34.67 -14.75 10.22
CA ASN A 166 35.70 -13.81 10.68
C ASN A 166 35.33 -13.08 11.97
N LYS A 167 34.09 -13.22 12.46
CA LYS A 167 33.55 -12.48 13.62
C LYS A 167 33.68 -10.95 13.46
N ILE A 168 33.51 -10.47 12.24
CA ILE A 168 33.49 -9.04 11.88
C ILE A 168 32.10 -8.75 11.32
N SER A 169 31.44 -7.70 11.78
CA SER A 169 30.15 -7.27 11.22
C SER A 169 30.32 -6.19 10.16
N VAL A 170 29.52 -6.22 9.08
CA VAL A 170 29.70 -5.35 7.91
C VAL A 170 28.37 -4.76 7.45
N ASN A 171 28.32 -3.42 7.37
CA ASN A 171 27.29 -2.69 6.64
C ASN A 171 27.82 -2.27 5.27
N VAL A 172 26.94 -2.29 4.26
CA VAL A 172 27.26 -1.79 2.92
C VAL A 172 26.26 -0.74 2.49
N PHE A 173 26.79 0.41 2.07
CA PHE A 173 26.05 1.54 1.53
C PHE A 173 26.29 1.66 0.02
N GLY A 174 25.33 2.24 -0.68
CA GLY A 174 25.42 2.56 -2.11
C GLY A 174 25.26 4.05 -2.35
N ALA A 175 25.65 4.51 -3.54
CA ALA A 175 25.42 5.87 -3.98
C ALA A 175 24.36 5.91 -5.10
N GLU A 176 23.32 6.71 -4.90
CA GLU A 176 22.29 7.02 -5.89
C GLU A 176 22.55 8.40 -6.48
N LEU A 177 22.64 8.51 -7.81
CA LEU A 177 22.74 9.79 -8.48
C LEU A 177 21.36 10.43 -8.56
N ILE A 178 21.19 11.58 -7.91
CA ILE A 178 19.97 12.38 -7.96
C ILE A 178 20.22 13.57 -8.89
N VAL A 179 19.33 13.78 -9.85
CA VAL A 179 19.33 14.96 -10.71
C VAL A 179 18.09 15.77 -10.36
N GLN A 180 18.27 17.02 -9.97
CA GLN A 180 17.19 17.96 -9.68
C GLN A 180 17.49 19.25 -10.44
N GLU A 181 16.59 19.60 -11.35
CA GLU A 181 16.75 20.76 -12.24
C GLU A 181 18.12 20.68 -12.98
N SER A 182 19.02 21.63 -12.74
CA SER A 182 20.35 21.72 -13.34
C SER A 182 21.49 21.19 -12.44
N LYS A 183 21.17 20.58 -11.29
CA LYS A 183 22.17 20.08 -10.32
C LYS A 183 22.08 18.57 -10.14
N SER A 184 23.25 17.93 -10.06
CA SER A 184 23.36 16.50 -9.75
C SER A 184 24.17 16.26 -8.47
N PHE A 185 23.71 15.34 -7.64
CA PHE A 185 24.37 14.98 -6.40
C PHE A 185 24.16 13.51 -6.04
N TYR A 186 25.09 12.95 -5.25
CA TYR A 186 24.99 11.58 -4.77
C TYR A 186 24.32 11.50 -3.39
N ASN A 187 23.24 10.74 -3.31
CA ASN A 187 22.59 10.33 -2.07
C ASN A 187 23.11 8.96 -1.64
N ILE A 188 23.48 8.80 -0.37
CA ILE A 188 23.97 7.55 0.19
C ILE A 188 22.82 6.84 0.86
N VAL A 189 22.68 5.55 0.55
CA VAL A 189 21.60 4.70 1.02
C VAL A 189 22.16 3.36 1.52
N PRO A 190 21.56 2.76 2.55
CA PRO A 190 21.94 1.41 2.96
C PRO A 190 21.53 0.41 1.88
N LEU A 191 22.44 -0.49 1.50
CA LEU A 191 22.17 -1.64 0.61
C LEU A 191 22.11 -2.95 1.40
N ARG A 192 22.98 -3.08 2.40
CA ARG A 192 22.99 -4.18 3.36
C ARG A 192 23.29 -3.62 4.74
N LEU A 193 22.50 -4.03 5.73
CA LEU A 193 22.77 -3.78 7.14
C LEU A 193 22.97 -5.12 7.84
N THR A 194 23.97 -5.20 8.71
CA THR A 194 24.18 -6.37 9.56
C THR A 194 23.00 -6.51 10.54
N GLN A 195 22.61 -7.74 10.87
CA GLN A 195 21.57 -7.96 11.89
C GLN A 195 22.14 -7.74 13.30
N LYS A 196 23.41 -8.09 13.51
CA LYS A 196 24.08 -8.02 14.81
C LYS A 196 25.41 -7.29 14.66
N LYS A 197 25.46 -6.05 15.17
CA LYS A 197 26.70 -5.28 15.27
C LYS A 197 27.63 -5.97 16.26
N LEU A 198 28.80 -6.40 15.77
CA LEU A 198 29.86 -7.03 16.56
C LEU A 198 30.89 -5.97 16.99
N LEU A 199 31.77 -6.32 17.93
CA LEU A 199 32.85 -5.44 18.41
C LEU A 199 33.71 -4.91 17.25
N LYS A 200 34.08 -5.80 16.31
CA LYS A 200 34.67 -5.42 15.04
C LYS A 200 33.55 -5.12 14.05
N HIS A 201 33.39 -3.86 13.68
CA HIS A 201 32.36 -3.41 12.75
C HIS A 201 32.95 -2.54 11.64
N VAL A 202 32.56 -2.80 10.39
CA VAL A 202 33.07 -2.08 9.21
C VAL A 202 31.91 -1.56 8.37
N ASN A 203 32.00 -0.29 7.97
CA ASN A 203 31.09 0.33 7.02
C ASN A 203 31.78 0.44 5.65
N LEU A 204 31.17 -0.15 4.62
CA LEU A 204 31.68 -0.12 3.24
C LEU A 204 30.75 0.69 2.33
N LEU A 205 31.33 1.34 1.33
CA LEU A 205 30.62 1.99 0.24
C LEU A 205 30.86 1.18 -1.03
N MET A 206 29.79 0.65 -1.62
CA MET A 206 29.82 0.02 -2.93
C MET A 206 29.60 1.09 -3.99
N ILE A 207 30.60 1.30 -4.85
CA ILE A 207 30.58 2.26 -5.94
C ILE A 207 30.46 1.55 -7.29
N GLN A 208 29.99 2.29 -8.29
CA GLN A 208 29.85 1.85 -9.68
C GLN A 208 30.81 2.64 -10.58
N ASN A 209 31.30 2.01 -11.65
CA ASN A 209 32.09 2.68 -12.69
C ASN A 209 31.27 3.74 -13.47
N LYS A 210 29.95 3.54 -13.59
CA LYS A 210 29.00 4.48 -14.21
C LYS A 210 27.74 4.57 -13.36
N TYR A 211 27.22 5.79 -13.18
CA TYR A 211 26.00 6.05 -12.41
C TYR A 211 24.91 6.63 -13.31
N TYR A 212 23.70 6.14 -13.11
CA TYR A 212 22.51 6.63 -13.80
C TYR A 212 21.63 7.43 -12.84
N PRO A 213 21.00 8.52 -13.30
CA PRO A 213 19.99 9.23 -12.51
C PRO A 213 18.92 8.27 -11.98
N LYS A 214 18.62 8.38 -10.68
CA LYS A 214 17.53 7.66 -10.03
C LYS A 214 16.20 8.19 -10.59
N LEU A 215 15.42 7.31 -11.19
CA LEU A 215 14.01 7.58 -11.53
C LEU A 215 13.21 7.79 -10.25
N ASN A 216 12.29 8.76 -10.25
CA ASN A 216 11.33 8.86 -9.16
C ASN A 216 10.51 7.56 -9.08
N ASP A 217 10.20 7.11 -7.86
CA ASP A 217 9.53 5.82 -7.63
C ASP A 217 8.12 5.74 -8.26
N PHE A 218 7.55 6.89 -8.65
CA PHE A 218 6.22 7.02 -9.27
C PHE A 218 6.26 7.53 -10.71
N GLU A 219 7.44 7.65 -11.33
CA GLU A 219 7.56 7.99 -12.74
C GLU A 219 7.55 6.72 -13.59
N PRO A 220 6.88 6.73 -14.77
CA PRO A 220 6.94 5.61 -15.70
C PRO A 220 8.36 5.41 -16.21
N LEU A 221 8.70 4.18 -16.59
CA LEU A 221 9.92 3.94 -17.36
C LEU A 221 9.84 4.71 -18.69
N PRO A 222 10.94 5.30 -19.18
CA PRO A 222 10.99 5.90 -20.51
C PRO A 222 10.62 4.86 -21.59
N LEU A 223 9.93 5.31 -22.65
CA LEU A 223 9.67 4.49 -23.84
C LEU A 223 10.85 4.56 -24.82
N GLU A 224 10.83 3.69 -25.83
CA GLU A 224 11.92 3.49 -26.81
C GLU A 224 12.44 4.76 -27.48
N ASN A 225 11.62 5.80 -27.60
CA ASN A 225 11.94 7.03 -28.32
C ASN A 225 12.36 8.21 -27.41
N ASP A 226 12.42 8.00 -26.09
CA ASP A 226 12.69 9.09 -25.11
C ASP A 226 14.16 9.23 -24.71
N ASP A 227 14.97 8.17 -24.85
CA ASP A 227 16.41 8.26 -24.65
C ASP A 227 17.07 8.42 -26.02
N PHE A 228 17.94 9.43 -26.13
CA PHE A 228 18.92 9.55 -27.20
C PHE A 228 19.48 8.15 -27.48
N ASN A 229 19.46 7.72 -28.75
CA ASN A 229 20.36 6.70 -29.25
C ASN A 229 21.79 7.14 -28.89
N THR A 230 22.25 6.77 -27.70
CA THR A 230 23.66 6.78 -27.37
C THR A 230 24.09 5.35 -27.55
N ASP A 231 25.06 5.14 -28.42
CA ASP A 231 25.75 3.88 -28.74
C ASP A 231 26.45 3.23 -27.52
N ASP A 232 25.84 3.30 -26.34
CA ASP A 232 26.42 3.16 -25.00
C ASP A 232 25.58 2.19 -24.12
N ASP A 233 24.58 1.52 -24.72
CA ASP A 233 23.65 0.60 -24.03
C ASP A 233 24.32 -0.70 -23.57
N ASP A 234 25.49 -1.04 -24.14
CA ASP A 234 26.34 -2.18 -23.79
C ASP A 234 27.37 -1.90 -22.68
N PHE A 235 27.34 -0.72 -22.04
CA PHE A 235 28.30 -0.41 -20.97
C PHE A 235 28.07 -1.29 -19.72
N GLU A 236 29.00 -2.22 -19.47
CA GLU A 236 28.96 -3.13 -18.32
C GLU A 236 29.22 -2.37 -17.00
N ILE A 237 28.26 -2.42 -16.07
CA ILE A 237 28.39 -1.81 -14.75
C ILE A 237 29.24 -2.72 -13.88
N THR A 238 30.41 -2.23 -13.47
CA THR A 238 31.25 -2.91 -12.48
C THR A 238 31.11 -2.27 -11.10
N TYR A 239 31.22 -3.10 -10.06
CA TYR A 239 31.08 -2.69 -8.67
C TYR A 239 32.42 -2.80 -7.94
N HIS A 240 32.65 -1.88 -7.01
CA HIS A 240 33.87 -1.82 -6.23
C HIS A 240 33.57 -1.41 -4.78
N TYR A 241 34.18 -2.10 -3.81
CA TYR A 241 34.03 -1.77 -2.40
C TYR A 241 35.09 -0.77 -1.96
N VAL A 242 34.65 0.18 -1.13
CA VAL A 242 35.48 1.25 -0.57
C VAL A 242 35.23 1.31 0.92
N TYR A 243 36.29 1.42 1.73
CA TYR A 243 36.12 1.60 3.17
C TYR A 243 35.61 3.00 3.53
N ILE A 244 34.53 3.08 4.31
CA ILE A 244 34.02 4.33 4.89
C ILE A 244 34.67 4.57 6.25
N LYS A 245 35.77 5.33 6.27
CA LYS A 245 36.44 5.71 7.51
C LYS A 245 35.69 6.75 8.35
N ASN A 246 34.79 7.52 7.73
CA ASN A 246 33.99 8.51 8.44
C ASN A 246 32.61 8.67 7.80
N LEU A 247 31.63 7.92 8.32
CA LEU A 247 30.26 7.95 7.82
C LEU A 247 29.62 9.34 7.97
N ALA A 248 29.83 10.00 9.10
CA ALA A 248 29.28 11.34 9.35
C ALA A 248 29.70 12.33 8.27
N ARG A 249 30.99 12.36 7.91
CA ARG A 249 31.52 13.23 6.84
C ARG A 249 30.97 12.87 5.46
N LEU A 250 30.70 11.59 5.21
CA LEU A 250 30.13 11.12 3.95
C LEU A 250 28.68 11.61 3.76
N VAL A 251 27.87 11.56 4.82
CA VAL A 251 26.41 11.79 4.73
C VAL A 251 25.91 13.14 5.25
N SER A 252 26.71 13.89 6.01
CA SER A 252 26.27 15.13 6.67
C SER A 252 25.56 16.13 5.76
N TYR A 253 26.06 16.34 4.53
CA TYR A 253 25.49 17.30 3.58
C TYR A 253 24.11 16.87 3.04
N GLN A 254 23.80 15.57 3.09
CA GLN A 254 22.48 15.03 2.70
C GLN A 254 21.43 15.28 3.77
N LEU A 255 21.86 15.50 5.02
CA LEU A 255 20.98 15.66 6.18
C LEU A 255 20.80 17.13 6.57
N SER A 256 21.88 17.92 6.55
CA SER A 256 21.83 19.33 6.92
C SER A 256 23.02 20.10 6.37
N LYS A 257 22.78 21.35 5.97
CA LYS A 257 23.82 22.30 5.54
C LYS A 257 24.68 22.82 6.69
N ALA A 258 24.28 22.59 7.95
CA ALA A 258 25.04 23.04 9.12
C ALA A 258 26.40 22.30 9.23
N HIS A 259 27.43 23.04 9.64
CA HIS A 259 28.82 22.56 9.75
C HIS A 259 29.16 21.97 11.12
N SER A 260 28.19 21.80 12.03
CA SER A 260 28.40 21.20 13.35
C SER A 260 28.80 19.72 13.25
N LYS A 261 29.56 19.22 14.24
CA LYS A 261 29.82 17.79 14.40
C LYS A 261 28.49 17.06 14.56
N LYS A 262 28.31 15.97 13.81
CA LYS A 262 27.10 15.14 13.77
C LYS A 262 27.47 13.70 14.09
N TRP A 263 26.70 13.08 14.96
CA TRP A 263 26.78 11.65 15.26
C TRP A 263 25.70 10.94 14.45
N ILE A 264 26.08 9.99 13.60
CA ILE A 264 25.15 9.37 12.64
C ILE A 264 24.87 7.93 13.04
N CYS A 265 23.60 7.55 13.09
CA CYS A 265 23.22 6.15 13.16
C CYS A 265 23.43 5.49 11.79
N ASP A 266 24.23 4.44 11.75
CA ASP A 266 24.56 3.71 10.52
C ASP A 266 23.40 2.89 9.93
N ARG A 267 22.30 2.75 10.68
CA ARG A 267 21.08 2.03 10.28
C ARG A 267 20.02 2.95 9.68
N CYS A 268 19.51 3.91 10.44
CA CYS A 268 18.45 4.81 9.98
C CYS A 268 18.98 6.04 9.20
N LEU A 269 20.29 6.30 9.27
CA LEU A 269 20.98 7.47 8.71
C LEU A 269 20.47 8.82 9.24
N GLN A 270 19.93 8.85 10.46
CA GLN A 270 19.61 10.09 11.17
C GLN A 270 20.82 10.60 11.98
N TYR A 271 20.83 11.91 12.27
CA TYR A 271 21.91 12.55 13.03
C TYR A 271 21.49 12.96 14.43
N PHE A 272 22.47 12.94 15.33
CA PHE A 272 22.37 13.32 16.73
C PHE A 272 23.47 14.33 17.08
N HIS A 273 23.24 15.11 18.13
CA HIS A 273 24.16 16.15 18.56
C HIS A 273 25.24 15.64 19.52
N THR A 274 24.96 14.54 20.23
CA THR A 274 25.89 13.91 21.17
C THR A 274 26.03 12.41 20.89
N GLU A 275 27.15 11.83 21.32
CA GLU A 275 27.41 10.39 21.22
C GLU A 275 26.46 9.58 22.10
N LYS A 276 26.14 10.10 23.30
CA LYS A 276 25.19 9.48 24.23
C LYS A 276 23.81 9.30 23.59
N GLN A 277 23.27 10.35 22.96
CA GLN A 277 21.99 10.28 22.25
C GLN A 277 21.98 9.22 21.15
N LEU A 278 23.09 9.12 20.38
CA LEU A 278 23.22 8.09 19.35
C LEU A 278 23.19 6.69 19.96
N HIS A 279 23.91 6.46 21.06
CA HIS A 279 23.97 5.15 21.70
C HIS A 279 22.60 4.72 22.24
N GLU A 280 21.87 5.62 22.88
CA GLU A 280 20.49 5.39 23.35
C GLU A 280 19.54 5.07 22.19
N HIS A 281 19.67 5.78 21.07
CA HIS A 281 18.91 5.52 19.85
C HIS A 281 19.19 4.15 19.24
N GLU A 282 20.47 3.75 19.13
CA GLU A 282 20.89 2.51 18.46
C GLU A 282 20.25 1.26 19.08
N ILE A 283 20.07 1.24 20.40
CA ILE A 283 19.43 0.13 21.14
C ILE A 283 18.02 -0.17 20.60
N HIS A 284 17.23 0.89 20.34
CA HIS A 284 15.87 0.76 19.84
C HIS A 284 15.82 0.64 18.32
N CYS A 285 16.65 1.40 17.60
CA CYS A 285 16.67 1.37 16.15
C CYS A 285 17.05 -0.02 15.61
N GLN A 286 18.00 -0.71 16.24
CA GLN A 286 18.39 -2.06 15.82
C GLN A 286 17.25 -3.08 15.95
N LYS A 287 16.36 -2.91 16.94
CA LYS A 287 15.23 -3.82 17.18
C LYS A 287 14.05 -3.60 16.24
N LEU A 288 13.82 -2.35 15.82
CA LEU A 288 12.57 -1.94 15.19
C LEU A 288 12.71 -1.55 13.71
N ASN A 289 13.92 -1.28 13.24
CA ASN A 289 14.12 -0.62 11.97
C ASN A 289 15.25 -1.25 11.15
N ASP A 290 14.93 -1.63 9.91
CA ASP A 290 15.89 -2.18 8.95
C ASP A 290 16.11 -1.27 7.74
N TYR A 291 15.62 -0.02 7.81
CA TYR A 291 15.55 0.88 6.67
C TYR A 291 16.11 2.27 6.99
N LYS A 292 16.52 3.00 5.96
CA LYS A 292 16.70 4.46 6.07
C LYS A 292 15.34 5.08 6.38
N ILE A 293 15.29 5.97 7.38
CA ILE A 293 14.07 6.72 7.70
C ILE A 293 14.13 8.07 6.99
N SER A 294 13.11 8.40 6.20
CA SER A 294 12.93 9.71 5.58
C SER A 294 11.63 10.33 6.04
N PHE A 295 11.70 11.57 6.53
CA PHE A 295 10.51 12.33 6.91
C PHE A 295 9.96 13.12 5.72
N PRO A 296 8.63 13.36 5.66
CA PRO A 296 8.04 14.25 4.66
C PRO A 296 8.69 15.65 4.67
N LYS A 297 8.61 16.41 3.57
CA LYS A 297 9.10 17.80 3.56
C LYS A 297 8.23 18.72 4.43
N ASP A 298 6.93 18.47 4.46
CA ASP A 298 5.98 19.24 5.27
C ASP A 298 6.18 19.00 6.76
N THR A 299 6.06 20.05 7.56
CA THR A 299 6.03 19.99 9.03
C THR A 299 4.61 19.91 9.59
N ILE A 300 3.63 20.35 8.82
CA ILE A 300 2.22 20.40 9.21
C ILE A 300 1.39 19.68 8.14
N LEU A 301 0.64 18.68 8.61
CA LEU A 301 -0.43 18.04 7.87
C LEU A 301 -1.71 18.89 7.98
N LYS A 302 -2.27 19.24 6.84
CA LYS A 302 -3.51 20.02 6.69
C LYS A 302 -4.09 19.75 5.30
N PHE A 303 -5.37 20.08 5.11
CA PHE A 303 -5.97 19.99 3.78
C PHE A 303 -5.26 20.90 2.76
N LYS A 304 -4.95 20.35 1.59
CA LYS A 304 -4.26 21.05 0.49
C LYS A 304 -4.95 20.90 -0.86
N ASN A 305 -5.76 19.87 -1.05
CA ASN A 305 -6.29 19.48 -2.36
C ASN A 305 -7.60 20.19 -2.71
N PHE A 306 -7.62 21.53 -2.64
CA PHE A 306 -8.85 22.31 -2.86
C PHE A 306 -9.53 22.01 -4.20
N ARG A 307 -8.76 21.70 -5.26
CA ARG A 307 -9.27 21.28 -6.58
C ARG A 307 -10.18 20.05 -6.55
N TYR A 308 -10.03 19.17 -5.55
CA TYR A 308 -10.87 17.97 -5.45
C TYR A 308 -12.31 18.27 -5.01
N ALA A 309 -12.61 19.53 -4.69
CA ALA A 309 -13.97 20.01 -4.53
C ALA A 309 -14.71 20.15 -5.87
N GLU A 310 -14.01 20.20 -7.01
CA GLU A 310 -14.65 20.12 -8.32
C GLU A 310 -15.10 18.70 -8.61
N LYS A 311 -16.27 18.56 -9.24
CA LYS A 311 -16.69 17.28 -9.81
C LYS A 311 -15.77 16.94 -10.98
N VAL A 312 -15.22 15.73 -11.01
CA VAL A 312 -14.43 15.24 -12.15
C VAL A 312 -15.30 15.32 -13.41
N PRO A 313 -14.87 16.04 -14.46
CA PRO A 313 -15.72 16.32 -15.61
C PRO A 313 -15.97 15.09 -16.48
N PHE A 314 -14.97 14.22 -16.64
CA PHE A 314 -15.04 13.02 -17.46
C PHE A 314 -14.66 11.80 -16.62
N ILE A 315 -15.51 10.77 -16.62
CA ILE A 315 -15.27 9.50 -15.94
C ILE A 315 -15.71 8.36 -16.85
N ILE A 316 -15.02 7.23 -16.76
CA ILE A 316 -15.33 6.03 -17.53
C ILE A 316 -15.69 4.93 -16.55
N TYR A 317 -16.79 4.22 -16.81
CA TYR A 317 -17.15 2.99 -16.14
C TYR A 317 -16.93 1.85 -17.12
N ALA A 318 -16.20 0.81 -16.74
CA ALA A 318 -15.84 -0.25 -17.67
C ALA A 318 -15.95 -1.61 -16.99
N ASP A 319 -16.14 -2.64 -17.82
CA ASP A 319 -16.05 -4.02 -17.40
C ASP A 319 -15.61 -4.92 -18.57
N PHE A 320 -15.14 -6.12 -18.24
CA PHE A 320 -14.62 -7.10 -19.19
C PHE A 320 -15.18 -8.48 -18.90
N GLU A 321 -15.70 -9.14 -19.94
CA GLU A 321 -16.08 -10.55 -19.84
C GLU A 321 -14.98 -11.45 -20.35
N SER A 322 -14.75 -12.55 -19.64
CA SER A 322 -13.70 -13.52 -19.94
C SER A 322 -14.25 -14.93 -19.98
N MET A 323 -13.78 -15.72 -20.94
CA MET A 323 -14.02 -17.15 -20.97
C MET A 323 -13.09 -17.83 -19.97
N LEU A 324 -13.57 -18.92 -19.38
CA LEU A 324 -12.83 -19.70 -18.39
C LEU A 324 -12.27 -20.96 -19.04
N LEU A 325 -11.14 -20.83 -19.74
CA LEU A 325 -10.52 -21.96 -20.44
C LEU A 325 -9.95 -22.99 -19.44
N PRO A 326 -10.35 -24.27 -19.51
CA PRO A 326 -9.70 -25.33 -18.74
C PRO A 326 -8.27 -25.53 -19.24
N PHE A 327 -7.32 -25.78 -18.33
CA PHE A 327 -5.96 -26.14 -18.73
C PHE A 327 -5.95 -27.54 -19.35
N SER A 328 -5.71 -27.64 -20.66
CA SER A 328 -5.57 -28.94 -21.33
C SER A 328 -4.24 -29.62 -20.98
N GLU A 329 -4.28 -30.92 -20.70
CA GLU A 329 -3.09 -31.75 -20.42
C GLU A 329 -2.12 -31.87 -21.62
N THR A 330 -2.54 -31.43 -22.82
CA THR A 330 -1.83 -31.66 -24.09
C THR A 330 -0.77 -30.62 -24.43
N ASN A 331 -0.66 -29.50 -23.71
CA ASN A 331 0.40 -28.50 -23.91
C ASN A 331 1.62 -28.72 -22.98
N LYS A 332 2.04 -29.97 -22.78
CA LYS A 332 3.34 -30.32 -22.18
C LYS A 332 4.51 -30.14 -23.17
N LYS A 333 4.61 -29.01 -23.86
CA LYS A 333 5.87 -28.61 -24.50
C LYS A 333 6.61 -27.62 -23.60
N SER A 334 7.46 -28.24 -22.77
CA SER A 334 8.64 -27.67 -22.11
C SER A 334 8.49 -26.34 -21.36
N THR A 335 8.05 -26.38 -20.11
CA THR A 335 8.83 -25.86 -18.97
C THR A 335 8.23 -26.32 -17.65
N LEU A 336 9.10 -26.69 -16.69
CA LEU A 336 8.76 -27.18 -15.36
C LEU A 336 7.90 -26.18 -14.56
N SER A 337 6.59 -26.22 -14.73
CA SER A 337 5.66 -25.74 -13.73
C SER A 337 4.52 -26.75 -13.61
N HIS A 338 4.54 -27.55 -12.54
CA HIS A 338 3.36 -28.25 -12.06
C HIS A 338 2.40 -27.22 -11.43
N MET A 339 1.94 -26.29 -12.25
CA MET A 339 0.92 -25.32 -11.90
C MET A 339 -0.37 -25.90 -12.46
N ILE A 340 -1.21 -26.50 -11.61
CA ILE A 340 -2.62 -26.68 -11.97
C ILE A 340 -3.24 -25.29 -11.83
N LYS A 341 -3.01 -24.43 -12.82
CA LYS A 341 -3.86 -23.26 -13.01
C LYS A 341 -5.24 -23.82 -13.35
N TYR A 342 -6.22 -23.49 -12.53
CA TYR A 342 -7.54 -24.10 -12.62
C TYR A 342 -8.30 -23.65 -13.88
N GLN A 343 -8.23 -22.35 -14.22
CA GLN A 343 -8.81 -21.73 -15.41
C GLN A 343 -7.89 -20.61 -15.93
N LYS A 344 -7.80 -20.43 -17.25
CA LYS A 344 -7.15 -19.27 -17.89
C LYS A 344 -8.25 -18.30 -18.32
N HIS A 345 -8.24 -17.08 -17.79
CA HIS A 345 -9.15 -16.03 -18.24
C HIS A 345 -8.68 -15.51 -19.60
N GLU A 346 -9.56 -15.53 -20.58
CA GLU A 346 -9.35 -14.92 -21.88
C GLU A 346 -10.51 -13.98 -22.17
N ALA A 347 -10.22 -12.68 -22.18
CA ALA A 347 -11.24 -11.67 -22.43
C ALA A 347 -11.83 -11.84 -23.84
N PHE A 348 -13.14 -11.92 -23.92
CA PHE A 348 -13.87 -12.01 -25.18
C PHE A 348 -14.78 -10.81 -25.43
N SER A 349 -15.07 -10.01 -24.39
CA SER A 349 -15.85 -8.79 -24.53
C SER A 349 -15.32 -7.70 -23.61
N ALA A 350 -15.38 -6.45 -24.08
CA ALA A 350 -15.06 -5.26 -23.31
C ALA A 350 -16.14 -4.22 -23.54
N GLY A 351 -16.54 -3.51 -22.48
CA GLY A 351 -17.52 -2.45 -22.56
C GLY A 351 -17.14 -1.26 -21.69
N TYR A 352 -17.66 -0.09 -22.06
CA TYR A 352 -17.55 1.08 -21.21
C TYR A 352 -18.71 2.06 -21.40
N TYR A 353 -19.01 2.79 -20.33
CA TYR A 353 -19.85 3.97 -20.33
C TYR A 353 -19.00 5.20 -20.05
N PHE A 354 -18.92 6.10 -21.02
CA PHE A 354 -18.28 7.40 -20.87
C PHE A 354 -19.30 8.40 -20.31
N LYS A 355 -19.01 8.98 -19.15
CA LYS A 355 -19.88 9.95 -18.49
C LYS A 355 -19.24 11.34 -18.46
N CYS A 356 -19.94 12.29 -19.03
CA CYS A 356 -19.63 13.71 -18.93
C CYS A 356 -20.51 14.35 -17.85
N SER A 357 -19.89 15.01 -16.87
CA SER A 357 -20.58 15.57 -15.71
C SER A 357 -21.17 16.97 -15.94
N TYR A 358 -20.73 17.69 -16.98
CA TYR A 358 -21.21 19.05 -17.27
C TYR A 358 -22.12 19.13 -18.50
N ASP A 359 -22.09 18.13 -19.37
CA ASP A 359 -22.95 18.02 -20.55
C ASP A 359 -23.27 16.55 -20.82
N ASP A 360 -24.46 16.12 -20.42
CA ASP A 360 -24.86 14.72 -20.50
C ASP A 360 -25.12 14.23 -21.93
N SER A 361 -25.22 15.13 -22.91
CA SER A 361 -25.33 14.75 -24.33
C SER A 361 -24.03 14.12 -24.85
N LEU A 362 -22.90 14.39 -24.19
CA LEU A 362 -21.60 13.80 -24.47
C LEU A 362 -21.39 12.45 -23.79
N SER A 363 -22.36 11.97 -22.98
CA SER A 363 -22.27 10.66 -22.33
C SER A 363 -22.79 9.56 -23.25
N PHE A 364 -22.06 8.45 -23.37
CA PHE A 364 -22.42 7.35 -24.27
C PHE A 364 -21.87 6.00 -23.81
N TYR A 365 -22.51 4.91 -24.25
CA TYR A 365 -22.06 3.53 -24.07
C TYR A 365 -21.43 2.98 -25.35
N LYS A 366 -20.37 2.19 -25.23
CA LYS A 366 -19.85 1.32 -26.30
C LYS A 366 -19.40 -0.03 -25.73
N SER A 367 -19.52 -1.08 -26.53
CA SER A 367 -18.93 -2.38 -26.25
C SER A 367 -18.50 -3.10 -27.52
N TYR A 368 -17.62 -4.07 -27.35
CA TYR A 368 -17.13 -4.89 -28.44
C TYR A 368 -16.83 -6.31 -27.94
N ARG A 369 -17.41 -7.29 -28.62
CA ARG A 369 -17.14 -8.71 -28.43
C ARG A 369 -16.22 -9.21 -29.54
N GLY A 370 -15.02 -9.63 -29.18
CA GLY A 370 -13.99 -10.10 -30.10
C GLY A 370 -12.71 -10.52 -29.37
N ILE A 371 -11.87 -11.31 -30.05
CA ILE A 371 -10.58 -11.78 -29.49
C ILE A 371 -9.60 -10.62 -29.26
N ASP A 372 -9.79 -9.52 -29.98
CA ASP A 372 -9.04 -8.27 -29.91
C ASP A 372 -9.71 -7.22 -29.01
N CYS A 373 -10.66 -7.59 -28.14
CA CYS A 373 -11.40 -6.63 -27.32
C CYS A 373 -10.53 -5.74 -26.42
N ILE A 374 -9.40 -6.25 -25.93
CA ILE A 374 -8.44 -5.45 -25.15
C ILE A 374 -7.72 -4.42 -26.03
N GLN A 375 -7.41 -4.79 -27.28
CA GLN A 375 -6.78 -3.89 -28.25
C GLN A 375 -7.76 -2.83 -28.72
N TRP A 376 -9.02 -3.21 -28.97
CA TRP A 376 -10.13 -2.29 -29.21
C TRP A 376 -10.27 -1.30 -28.05
N PHE A 377 -10.31 -1.77 -26.80
CA PHE A 377 -10.42 -0.90 -25.63
C PHE A 377 -9.22 0.06 -25.50
N SER A 378 -8.00 -0.40 -25.78
CA SER A 378 -6.82 0.47 -25.82
C SER A 378 -6.93 1.57 -26.88
N LYS A 379 -7.43 1.23 -28.08
CA LYS A 379 -7.64 2.21 -29.16
C LYS A 379 -8.72 3.23 -28.80
N GLU A 380 -9.84 2.78 -28.24
CA GLU A 380 -10.90 3.67 -27.76
C GLU A 380 -10.36 4.64 -26.69
N MET A 381 -9.48 4.19 -25.78
CA MET A 381 -8.83 5.09 -24.83
C MET A 381 -7.98 6.16 -25.51
N GLU A 382 -7.24 5.84 -26.59
CA GLU A 382 -6.49 6.84 -27.36
C GLU A 382 -7.41 7.88 -28.02
N GLU A 383 -8.53 7.45 -28.58
CA GLU A 383 -9.53 8.34 -29.19
C GLU A 383 -10.19 9.23 -28.14
N MET A 384 -10.61 8.65 -27.01
CA MET A 384 -11.13 9.39 -25.85
C MET A 384 -10.09 10.40 -25.32
N SER A 385 -8.81 10.04 -25.32
CA SER A 385 -7.71 10.92 -24.93
C SER A 385 -7.67 12.19 -25.76
N LYS A 386 -7.73 12.05 -27.10
CA LYS A 386 -7.76 13.19 -28.04
C LYS A 386 -9.00 14.04 -27.82
N PHE A 387 -10.16 13.40 -27.68
CA PHE A 387 -11.42 14.08 -27.43
C PHE A 387 -11.37 14.91 -26.13
N VAL A 388 -10.97 14.31 -25.01
CA VAL A 388 -10.87 14.99 -23.72
C VAL A 388 -9.83 16.12 -23.76
N GLN A 389 -8.66 15.89 -24.37
CA GLN A 389 -7.64 16.92 -24.56
C GLN A 389 -8.21 18.13 -25.30
N SER A 390 -8.97 17.90 -26.39
CA SER A 390 -9.58 18.97 -27.17
C SER A 390 -10.56 19.82 -26.35
N LYS A 391 -11.20 19.24 -25.33
CA LYS A 391 -12.10 19.97 -24.42
C LYS A 391 -11.36 20.69 -23.29
N LEU A 392 -10.26 20.11 -22.79
CA LEU A 392 -9.51 20.69 -21.67
C LEU A 392 -8.50 21.78 -22.08
N GLN A 393 -8.06 21.77 -23.34
CA GLN A 393 -7.05 22.72 -23.84
C GLN A 393 -7.62 24.14 -24.02
N PHE A 394 -8.90 24.26 -24.35
CA PHE A 394 -9.56 25.55 -24.54
C PHE A 394 -10.35 25.94 -23.30
N VAL A 395 -10.13 27.16 -22.82
CA VAL A 395 -10.92 27.75 -21.72
C VAL A 395 -12.15 28.40 -22.32
N VAL A 396 -13.32 27.84 -22.03
CA VAL A 396 -14.60 28.45 -22.38
C VAL A 396 -14.75 29.78 -21.62
N PRO A 397 -14.98 30.91 -22.31
CA PRO A 397 -15.18 32.19 -21.65
C PRO A 397 -16.36 32.16 -20.68
N MET A 398 -16.32 33.04 -19.67
CA MET A 398 -17.40 33.12 -18.70
C MET A 398 -18.73 33.57 -19.35
N ASN A 399 -19.80 32.81 -19.14
CA ASN A 399 -21.10 33.01 -19.77
C ASN A 399 -21.75 34.35 -19.39
N THR A 400 -21.57 34.77 -18.14
CA THR A 400 -22.25 35.94 -17.57
C THR A 400 -21.27 36.85 -16.85
N TYR A 401 -21.29 38.15 -17.16
CA TYR A 401 -20.49 39.13 -16.44
C TYR A 401 -21.05 39.34 -15.02
N VAL A 402 -20.21 39.16 -14.00
CA VAL A 402 -20.56 39.40 -12.60
C VAL A 402 -19.80 40.63 -12.09
N ASP A 403 -20.53 41.60 -11.52
CA ASP A 403 -19.94 42.83 -10.94
C ASP A 403 -19.28 42.55 -9.59
N PHE A 404 -18.12 43.17 -9.35
CA PHE A 404 -17.42 43.13 -8.06
C PHE A 404 -18.16 43.86 -6.93
N LYS A 405 -19.22 44.62 -7.20
CA LYS A 405 -20.09 45.19 -6.15
C LYS A 405 -20.71 44.12 -5.24
N ASN A 406 -20.90 42.90 -5.76
CA ASN A 406 -21.51 41.77 -5.03
C ASN A 406 -20.48 40.74 -4.54
N VAL A 407 -19.25 41.18 -4.23
CA VAL A 407 -18.19 40.28 -3.75
C VAL A 407 -18.58 39.65 -2.41
N SER A 408 -18.51 38.32 -2.37
CA SER A 408 -18.65 37.58 -1.12
C SER A 408 -17.54 37.96 -0.14
N SER A 409 -17.82 37.97 1.16
CA SER A 409 -16.80 38.27 2.18
C SER A 409 -15.65 37.23 2.23
N HIS A 410 -15.87 36.05 1.64
CA HIS A 410 -14.95 34.92 1.66
C HIS A 410 -14.67 34.38 0.26
N CYS A 411 -13.45 33.88 0.06
CA CYS A 411 -13.03 33.15 -1.13
C CYS A 411 -13.78 31.82 -1.25
N HIS A 412 -14.43 31.57 -2.38
CA HIS A 412 -15.22 30.34 -2.56
C HIS A 412 -14.36 29.06 -2.60
N ILE A 413 -13.07 29.14 -2.97
CA ILE A 413 -12.14 28.00 -3.05
C ILE A 413 -11.60 27.60 -1.67
N CYS A 414 -10.94 28.53 -0.98
CA CYS A 414 -10.26 28.25 0.29
C CYS A 414 -11.11 28.57 1.52
N LYS A 415 -12.31 29.13 1.33
CA LYS A 415 -13.28 29.54 2.36
C LYS A 415 -12.75 30.54 3.39
N LYS A 416 -11.63 31.21 3.12
CA LYS A 416 -11.05 32.25 3.98
C LYS A 416 -11.59 33.64 3.62
N PRO A 417 -11.71 34.56 4.61
CA PRO A 417 -12.13 35.92 4.35
C PRO A 417 -11.14 36.65 3.44
N PHE A 418 -11.64 37.54 2.61
CA PHE A 418 -10.80 38.47 1.86
C PHE A 418 -10.28 39.55 2.81
N LYS A 419 -8.97 39.76 2.81
CA LYS A 419 -8.32 40.88 3.52
C LYS A 419 -8.34 42.12 2.63
N ALA A 420 -8.15 43.31 3.23
CA ALA A 420 -8.15 44.58 2.51
C ALA A 420 -7.13 44.63 1.33
N ASP A 421 -6.02 43.90 1.43
CA ASP A 421 -4.96 43.77 0.42
C ASP A 421 -5.15 42.60 -0.55
N SER A 422 -6.25 41.85 -0.44
CA SER A 422 -6.47 40.66 -1.26
C SER A 422 -6.76 41.02 -2.71
N LYS A 423 -5.97 40.48 -3.64
CA LYS A 423 -6.32 40.50 -5.07
C LYS A 423 -7.43 39.51 -5.36
N ILE A 424 -8.65 40.02 -5.53
CA ILE A 424 -9.87 39.23 -5.78
C ILE A 424 -10.06 39.04 -7.29
N VAL A 425 -10.40 37.82 -7.71
CA VAL A 425 -10.67 37.46 -9.11
C VAL A 425 -11.99 36.70 -9.22
N ARG A 426 -12.56 36.67 -10.43
CA ARG A 426 -13.75 35.90 -10.78
C ARG A 426 -13.32 34.54 -11.31
N ASP A 427 -13.66 33.49 -10.58
CA ASP A 427 -13.45 32.11 -11.01
C ASP A 427 -14.67 31.61 -11.78
N HIS A 428 -14.43 30.85 -12.84
CA HIS A 428 -15.47 30.24 -13.65
C HIS A 428 -15.04 28.85 -14.12
N CYS A 429 -16.00 28.03 -14.49
CA CYS A 429 -15.76 26.74 -15.08
C CYS A 429 -15.17 26.91 -16.48
N HIS A 430 -13.96 26.41 -16.71
CA HIS A 430 -13.33 26.47 -18.03
C HIS A 430 -13.98 25.55 -19.08
N LEU A 431 -14.94 24.71 -18.67
CA LEU A 431 -15.67 23.79 -19.57
C LEU A 431 -17.07 24.28 -19.91
N SER A 432 -17.82 24.80 -18.93
CA SER A 432 -19.18 25.29 -19.16
C SER A 432 -19.28 26.81 -19.30
N GLY A 433 -18.27 27.57 -18.84
CA GLY A 433 -18.32 29.03 -18.75
C GLY A 433 -19.01 29.56 -17.48
N ASP A 434 -19.54 28.68 -16.62
CA ASP A 434 -20.34 29.12 -15.48
C ASP A 434 -19.51 29.77 -14.38
N PHE A 435 -20.00 30.90 -13.85
CA PHE A 435 -19.37 31.58 -12.71
C PHE A 435 -19.48 30.73 -11.44
N ARG A 436 -18.33 30.49 -10.78
CA ARG A 436 -18.24 29.67 -9.56
C ARG A 436 -18.18 30.50 -8.29
N GLY A 437 -17.62 31.70 -8.38
CA GLY A 437 -17.52 32.62 -7.25
C GLY A 437 -16.26 33.46 -7.27
N PHE A 438 -16.17 34.37 -6.30
CA PHE A 438 -14.96 35.17 -6.09
C PHE A 438 -13.88 34.35 -5.40
N ALA A 439 -12.63 34.50 -5.85
CA ALA A 439 -11.48 33.79 -5.32
C ALA A 439 -10.28 34.70 -5.08
N HIS A 440 -9.38 34.29 -4.20
CA HIS A 440 -8.05 34.88 -4.16
C HIS A 440 -7.36 34.56 -5.49
N SER A 441 -6.66 35.54 -6.08
CA SER A 441 -5.89 35.33 -7.32
C SER A 441 -4.96 34.10 -7.23
N ARG A 442 -4.29 33.91 -6.09
CA ARG A 442 -3.45 32.72 -5.85
C ARG A 442 -4.26 31.43 -5.76
N CYS A 443 -5.45 31.44 -5.17
CA CYS A 443 -6.30 30.25 -5.12
C CYS A 443 -6.73 29.85 -6.53
N ASN A 444 -7.24 30.80 -7.31
CA ASN A 444 -7.66 30.63 -8.70
C ASN A 444 -6.52 30.04 -9.57
N LEU A 445 -5.31 30.61 -9.48
CA LEU A 445 -4.16 30.13 -10.26
C LEU A 445 -3.75 28.69 -9.93
N ASN A 446 -4.04 28.21 -8.72
CA ASN A 446 -3.77 26.83 -8.31
C ASN A 446 -4.98 25.90 -8.53
N TYR A 447 -6.14 26.45 -8.89
CA TYR A 447 -7.39 25.74 -9.14
C TYR A 447 -7.47 25.42 -10.64
N LYS A 448 -6.53 24.59 -11.12
CA LYS A 448 -6.42 24.22 -12.53
C LYS A 448 -7.09 22.88 -12.80
N ASN A 449 -7.64 22.74 -14.00
CA ASN A 449 -8.11 21.48 -14.55
C ASN A 449 -7.01 20.41 -14.50
N SER A 450 -7.40 19.19 -14.15
CA SER A 450 -6.52 18.03 -14.18
C SER A 450 -6.69 17.28 -15.49
N PHE A 451 -5.58 16.84 -16.08
CA PHE A 451 -5.55 15.98 -17.26
C PHE A 451 -5.64 14.50 -16.85
N ILE A 452 -6.53 14.17 -15.91
CA ILE A 452 -6.70 12.81 -15.40
C ILE A 452 -8.16 12.41 -15.57
N VAL A 453 -8.39 11.28 -16.23
CA VAL A 453 -9.70 10.66 -16.41
C VAL A 453 -9.74 9.36 -15.58
N PRO A 454 -10.58 9.26 -14.54
CA PRO A 454 -10.75 8.02 -13.80
C PRO A 454 -11.49 6.97 -14.64
N VAL A 455 -11.00 5.74 -14.59
CA VAL A 455 -11.63 4.55 -15.17
C VAL A 455 -12.02 3.64 -14.01
N VAL A 456 -13.31 3.44 -13.80
CA VAL A 456 -13.88 2.72 -12.65
C VAL A 456 -14.22 1.31 -13.09
N LEU A 457 -13.63 0.33 -12.41
CA LEU A 457 -14.03 -1.08 -12.49
C LEU A 457 -14.42 -1.57 -11.10
N HIS A 458 -15.37 -2.51 -11.03
CA HIS A 458 -15.74 -3.12 -9.77
C HIS A 458 -14.81 -4.28 -9.43
N ASN A 459 -14.23 -4.27 -8.22
CA ASN A 459 -13.30 -5.29 -7.74
C ASN A 459 -12.04 -5.45 -8.62
N LEU A 460 -11.55 -4.36 -9.21
CA LEU A 460 -10.33 -4.34 -10.03
C LEU A 460 -9.11 -4.98 -9.31
N SER A 461 -8.98 -4.75 -8.01
CA SER A 461 -7.85 -5.28 -7.24
C SER A 461 -7.94 -6.79 -6.99
N GLY A 462 -9.16 -7.34 -7.05
CA GLY A 462 -9.46 -8.75 -6.84
C GLY A 462 -9.48 -9.55 -8.15
N TYR A 463 -9.87 -8.90 -9.24
CA TYR A 463 -9.83 -9.43 -10.60
C TYR A 463 -8.39 -9.52 -11.13
N ASP A 464 -8.11 -10.49 -12.01
CA ASP A 464 -6.80 -10.69 -12.64
C ASP A 464 -6.52 -9.58 -13.69
N SER A 465 -6.32 -8.36 -13.21
CA SER A 465 -5.97 -7.21 -14.05
C SER A 465 -4.65 -7.38 -14.79
N HIS A 466 -3.88 -8.46 -14.56
CA HIS A 466 -2.60 -8.66 -15.25
C HIS A 466 -2.77 -8.84 -16.73
N PHE A 467 -3.81 -9.51 -17.23
CA PHE A 467 -3.95 -9.66 -18.68
C PHE A 467 -4.24 -8.30 -19.34
N ILE A 468 -5.10 -7.49 -18.72
CA ILE A 468 -5.40 -6.11 -19.16
C ILE A 468 -4.12 -5.27 -19.17
N ILE A 469 -3.37 -5.30 -18.07
CA ILE A 469 -2.13 -4.54 -17.92
C ILE A 469 -1.05 -5.03 -18.89
N LYS A 470 -0.89 -6.35 -19.08
CA LYS A 470 0.13 -6.94 -19.95
C LYS A 470 -0.05 -6.50 -21.40
N ASP A 471 -1.29 -6.46 -21.89
CA ASP A 471 -1.55 -6.03 -23.26
C ASP A 471 -1.47 -4.50 -23.41
N ILE A 472 -2.04 -3.73 -22.49
CA ILE A 472 -2.00 -2.26 -22.59
C ILE A 472 -0.57 -1.71 -22.42
N ALA A 473 0.25 -2.35 -21.57
CA ALA A 473 1.65 -1.95 -21.35
C ALA A 473 2.56 -2.18 -22.55
N LYS A 474 2.13 -2.89 -23.61
CA LYS A 474 2.90 -3.04 -24.85
C LYS A 474 3.07 -1.70 -25.57
N SER A 475 2.03 -0.86 -25.56
CA SER A 475 1.97 0.38 -26.34
C SER A 475 1.91 1.65 -25.49
N ASN A 476 1.71 1.53 -24.18
CA ASN A 476 1.49 2.66 -23.28
C ASN A 476 2.42 2.66 -22.07
N ARG A 477 2.64 3.85 -21.49
CA ARG A 477 3.34 3.99 -20.21
C ARG A 477 2.38 3.66 -19.07
N VAL A 478 2.74 2.66 -18.27
CA VAL A 478 1.95 2.23 -17.12
C VAL A 478 2.69 2.52 -15.83
N VAL A 479 2.04 3.26 -14.93
CA VAL A 479 2.48 3.47 -13.55
C VAL A 479 1.60 2.63 -12.63
N LEU A 480 2.21 1.76 -11.84
CA LEU A 480 1.50 0.88 -10.90
C LEU A 480 1.50 1.44 -9.49
N LEU A 481 0.39 1.24 -8.77
CA LEU A 481 0.29 1.39 -7.33
C LEU A 481 0.00 0.00 -6.69
N PRO A 482 1.03 -0.82 -6.43
CA PRO A 482 0.86 -2.22 -6.03
C PRO A 482 0.59 -2.40 -4.53
N LEU A 483 -0.28 -3.35 -4.17
CA LEU A 483 -0.28 -3.97 -2.84
C LEU A 483 0.78 -5.05 -2.76
N ASN A 484 0.79 -5.91 -3.77
CA ASN A 484 1.78 -6.95 -3.99
C ASN A 484 1.96 -7.13 -5.51
N LYS A 485 2.68 -8.17 -5.95
CA LYS A 485 2.90 -8.43 -7.38
C LYS A 485 1.65 -8.83 -8.16
N GLN A 486 0.62 -9.28 -7.45
CA GLN A 486 -0.61 -9.78 -8.04
C GLN A 486 -1.75 -8.75 -7.93
N LYS A 487 -1.90 -8.13 -6.77
CA LYS A 487 -2.99 -7.19 -6.51
C LYS A 487 -2.47 -5.75 -6.56
N TYR A 488 -3.08 -4.94 -7.41
CA TYR A 488 -2.81 -3.51 -7.55
C TYR A 488 -3.95 -2.71 -6.94
N ILE A 489 -3.65 -1.63 -6.23
CA ILE A 489 -4.67 -0.66 -5.78
C ILE A 489 -5.21 0.10 -6.99
N SER A 490 -4.31 0.46 -7.90
CA SER A 490 -4.57 1.26 -9.08
C SER A 490 -3.41 1.14 -10.05
N PHE A 491 -3.68 1.40 -11.33
CA PHE A 491 -2.65 1.71 -12.31
C PHE A 491 -3.08 2.93 -13.13
N THR A 492 -2.10 3.64 -13.65
CA THR A 492 -2.33 4.82 -14.49
C THR A 492 -1.65 4.61 -15.83
N ILE A 493 -2.40 4.78 -16.90
CA ILE A 493 -1.95 4.68 -18.28
C ILE A 493 -1.77 6.10 -18.83
N ARG A 494 -0.63 6.31 -19.48
CA ARG A 494 -0.35 7.49 -20.31
C ARG A 494 0.04 7.03 -21.70
N ASN A 495 -0.71 7.50 -22.69
CA ASN A 495 -0.36 7.32 -24.09
C ASN A 495 0.64 8.41 -24.52
N ASN A 496 1.22 8.24 -25.71
CA ASN A 496 2.14 9.23 -26.31
C ASN A 496 1.39 10.29 -27.13
N VAL A 497 0.06 10.26 -27.15
CA VAL A 497 -0.75 11.02 -28.10
C VAL A 497 -1.35 12.28 -27.46
N SER A 498 -1.45 12.33 -26.13
CA SER A 498 -1.95 13.48 -25.39
C SER A 498 -1.41 13.53 -23.96
N ASP A 499 -1.64 14.64 -23.26
CA ASP A 499 -1.27 14.79 -21.85
C ASP A 499 -2.27 14.10 -20.88
N ILE A 500 -3.34 13.49 -21.41
CA ILE A 500 -4.37 12.82 -20.61
C ILE A 500 -3.83 11.50 -20.03
N ALA A 501 -4.03 11.34 -18.73
CA ALA A 501 -3.73 10.11 -18.02
C ALA A 501 -5.02 9.40 -17.60
N PHE A 502 -5.18 8.13 -17.98
CA PHE A 502 -6.28 7.29 -17.53
C PHE A 502 -5.90 6.60 -16.22
N ARG A 503 -6.62 6.90 -15.14
CA ARG A 503 -6.37 6.32 -13.82
C ARG A 503 -7.41 5.28 -13.50
N PHE A 504 -7.00 4.02 -13.45
CA PHE A 504 -7.88 2.91 -13.11
C PHE A 504 -8.08 2.86 -11.61
N ILE A 505 -9.33 2.94 -11.16
CA ILE A 505 -9.73 2.89 -9.75
C ILE A 505 -10.75 1.78 -9.53
N ASP A 506 -10.70 1.21 -8.33
CA ASP A 506 -11.53 0.09 -7.93
C ASP A 506 -12.72 0.57 -7.10
N SER A 507 -13.95 0.46 -7.61
CA SER A 507 -15.13 0.90 -6.86
C SER A 507 -15.33 0.12 -5.56
N PHE A 508 -14.84 -1.14 -5.46
CA PHE A 508 -14.91 -1.94 -4.24
C PHE A 508 -14.03 -1.36 -3.11
N ARG A 509 -12.99 -0.58 -3.47
CA ARG A 509 -12.14 0.14 -2.48
C ARG A 509 -12.81 1.40 -1.93
N PHE A 510 -13.95 1.78 -2.49
CA PHE A 510 -14.83 2.83 -2.00
C PHE A 510 -16.07 2.25 -1.31
N LEU A 511 -16.67 1.23 -1.93
CA LEU A 511 -17.92 0.59 -1.52
C LEU A 511 -17.67 -0.92 -1.39
N ALA A 512 -17.27 -1.37 -0.20
CA ALA A 512 -16.81 -2.74 0.04
C ALA A 512 -17.96 -3.77 0.12
N ALA A 513 -18.74 -3.89 -0.96
CA ALA A 513 -19.83 -4.83 -1.14
C ALA A 513 -19.92 -5.25 -2.61
N SER A 514 -20.60 -6.37 -2.90
CA SER A 514 -20.86 -6.79 -4.29
C SER A 514 -21.75 -5.78 -5.00
N LEU A 515 -21.59 -5.67 -6.33
CA LEU A 515 -22.44 -4.80 -7.15
C LEU A 515 -23.93 -5.10 -6.94
N ASP A 516 -24.32 -6.38 -6.88
CA ASP A 516 -25.71 -6.76 -6.61
C ASP A 516 -26.24 -6.16 -5.30
N LYS A 517 -25.48 -6.32 -4.20
CA LYS A 517 -25.84 -5.74 -2.92
C LYS A 517 -25.93 -4.21 -2.99
N LEU A 518 -25.03 -3.55 -3.72
CA LEU A 518 -25.02 -2.09 -3.85
C LEU A 518 -26.22 -1.58 -4.64
N VAL A 519 -26.60 -2.26 -5.72
CA VAL A 519 -27.78 -1.94 -6.52
C VAL A 519 -29.06 -2.12 -5.71
N ASN A 520 -29.17 -3.22 -4.95
CA ASN A 520 -30.32 -3.47 -4.09
C ASN A 520 -30.46 -2.49 -2.91
N LEU A 521 -29.41 -1.72 -2.59
CA LEU A 521 -29.45 -0.66 -1.58
C LEU A 521 -29.91 0.70 -2.14
N LEU A 522 -30.07 0.82 -3.46
CA LEU A 522 -30.55 2.02 -4.13
C LEU A 522 -32.03 1.91 -4.48
N ASP A 523 -32.72 3.05 -4.42
CA ASP A 523 -34.08 3.15 -4.94
C ASP A 523 -34.06 3.11 -6.48
N ILE A 524 -35.04 2.47 -7.11
CA ILE A 524 -35.21 2.45 -8.58
C ILE A 524 -35.27 3.89 -9.15
N GLY A 525 -35.75 4.84 -8.35
CA GLY A 525 -35.72 6.28 -8.65
C GLY A 525 -34.33 6.80 -9.02
N ALA A 526 -33.28 6.28 -8.38
CA ALA A 526 -31.89 6.72 -8.46
C ALA A 526 -31.10 6.11 -9.63
N LEU A 527 -31.67 5.16 -10.37
CA LEU A 527 -31.05 4.51 -11.54
C LEU A 527 -31.20 5.38 -12.81
N HIS A 528 -30.61 6.57 -12.79
CA HIS A 528 -30.78 7.59 -13.83
C HIS A 528 -30.15 7.19 -15.17
N ILE A 529 -28.96 6.57 -15.13
CA ILE A 529 -28.23 6.15 -16.32
C ILE A 529 -28.92 4.92 -16.93
N LEU A 530 -29.38 3.98 -16.11
CA LEU A 530 -30.18 2.85 -16.56
C LEU A 530 -31.45 3.32 -17.28
N LYS A 531 -32.20 4.26 -16.69
CA LYS A 531 -33.39 4.85 -17.33
C LYS A 531 -33.07 5.57 -18.64
N LYS A 532 -31.92 6.22 -18.74
CA LYS A 532 -31.50 6.87 -20.00
C LYS A 532 -31.21 5.84 -21.09
N GLU A 533 -30.46 4.79 -20.77
CA GLU A 533 -30.03 3.78 -21.75
C GLU A 533 -31.13 2.81 -22.15
N PHE A 534 -32.07 2.54 -21.24
CA PHE A 534 -33.11 1.51 -21.39
C PHE A 534 -34.54 2.03 -21.23
N GLY A 535 -34.76 3.34 -21.11
CA GLY A 535 -36.10 3.92 -20.91
C GLY A 535 -37.05 3.83 -22.11
N HIS A 536 -36.56 3.33 -23.25
CA HIS A 536 -37.39 2.98 -24.40
C HIS A 536 -38.06 1.60 -24.26
N LEU A 537 -37.65 0.80 -23.27
CA LEU A 537 -38.26 -0.49 -22.95
C LEU A 537 -39.57 -0.29 -22.18
N ASN A 538 -40.44 -1.30 -22.20
CA ASN A 538 -41.62 -1.34 -21.34
C ASN A 538 -41.23 -1.61 -19.86
N ASP A 539 -42.16 -1.36 -18.93
CA ASP A 539 -41.89 -1.46 -17.49
C ASP A 539 -41.41 -2.85 -17.06
N GLU A 540 -41.99 -3.92 -17.64
CA GLU A 540 -41.63 -5.30 -17.33
C GLU A 540 -40.19 -5.64 -17.75
N LYS A 541 -39.78 -5.28 -18.98
CA LYS A 541 -38.41 -5.47 -19.45
C LYS A 541 -37.43 -4.59 -18.67
N PHE A 542 -37.82 -3.36 -18.34
CA PHE A 542 -36.98 -2.45 -17.58
C PHE A 542 -36.71 -3.00 -16.17
N GLU A 543 -37.75 -3.49 -15.48
CA GLU A 543 -37.63 -4.04 -14.12
C GLU A 543 -36.62 -5.20 -14.05
N LEU A 544 -36.58 -6.06 -15.07
CA LEU A 544 -35.61 -7.17 -15.16
C LEU A 544 -34.14 -6.70 -15.14
N LEU A 545 -33.86 -5.50 -15.64
CA LEU A 545 -32.51 -4.90 -15.72
C LEU A 545 -32.14 -4.07 -14.48
N THR A 546 -33.06 -3.85 -13.53
CA THR A 546 -32.80 -3.08 -12.31
C THR A 546 -31.96 -3.83 -11.28
N LYS A 547 -31.68 -5.12 -11.51
CA LYS A 547 -30.88 -5.99 -10.64
C LYS A 547 -29.74 -6.62 -11.43
N LYS A 548 -28.61 -6.87 -10.77
CA LYS A 548 -27.45 -7.54 -11.38
C LYS A 548 -27.90 -8.85 -12.04
N GLY A 549 -27.50 -9.12 -13.28
CA GLY A 549 -27.85 -10.36 -13.98
C GLY A 549 -27.18 -11.60 -13.35
N VAL A 550 -27.49 -12.78 -13.87
CA VAL A 550 -26.71 -14.00 -13.58
C VAL A 550 -26.09 -14.54 -14.87
N PHE A 551 -24.85 -15.01 -14.80
CA PHE A 551 -24.10 -15.48 -15.96
C PHE A 551 -23.41 -16.83 -15.67
N PRO A 552 -23.46 -17.81 -16.59
CA PRO A 552 -22.89 -19.13 -16.37
C PRO A 552 -21.37 -19.13 -16.66
N TYR A 553 -20.59 -18.50 -15.79
CA TYR A 553 -19.14 -18.27 -16.00
C TYR A 553 -18.35 -19.55 -16.27
N ASP A 554 -18.51 -20.58 -15.43
CA ASP A 554 -17.81 -21.87 -15.58
C ASP A 554 -18.25 -22.65 -16.83
N TYR A 555 -19.45 -22.37 -17.34
CA TYR A 555 -19.92 -22.99 -18.59
C TYR A 555 -19.22 -22.38 -19.80
N VAL A 556 -19.05 -21.05 -19.85
CA VAL A 556 -18.51 -20.34 -21.03
C VAL A 556 -16.97 -20.45 -21.08
N ASP A 557 -16.49 -21.57 -21.62
CA ASP A 557 -15.07 -21.89 -21.75
C ASP A 557 -14.53 -21.77 -23.19
N SER A 558 -15.37 -21.45 -24.17
CA SER A 558 -14.99 -21.44 -25.58
C SER A 558 -15.90 -20.53 -26.42
N TRP A 559 -15.37 -20.08 -27.57
CA TRP A 559 -16.11 -19.26 -28.52
C TRP A 559 -17.34 -19.96 -29.10
N GLN A 560 -17.30 -21.29 -29.22
CA GLN A 560 -18.42 -22.09 -29.72
C GLN A 560 -19.64 -21.96 -28.80
N LYS A 561 -19.44 -21.97 -27.48
CA LYS A 561 -20.52 -21.84 -26.50
C LYS A 561 -21.23 -20.49 -26.60
N LEU A 562 -20.53 -19.43 -26.97
CA LEU A 562 -21.15 -18.12 -27.21
C LEU A 562 -22.15 -18.14 -28.39
N ASN A 563 -22.05 -19.11 -29.30
CA ASN A 563 -22.95 -19.25 -30.45
C ASN A 563 -24.13 -20.20 -30.17
N GLU A 564 -24.19 -20.82 -29.00
CA GLU A 564 -25.31 -21.69 -28.64
C GLU A 564 -26.59 -20.90 -28.50
N THR A 565 -27.68 -21.46 -29.02
CA THR A 565 -28.98 -20.79 -29.18
C THR A 565 -29.98 -21.12 -28.07
N GLU A 566 -29.52 -21.78 -27.01
CA GLU A 566 -30.34 -22.15 -25.85
C GLU A 566 -29.65 -21.69 -24.56
N LEU A 567 -30.45 -21.32 -23.56
CA LEU A 567 -29.94 -21.01 -22.23
C LEU A 567 -29.48 -22.31 -21.55
N PRO A 568 -28.27 -22.36 -20.97
CA PRO A 568 -27.78 -23.55 -20.27
C PRO A 568 -28.70 -23.97 -19.12
N THR A 569 -28.73 -25.27 -18.80
CA THR A 569 -29.52 -25.78 -17.68
C THR A 569 -29.07 -25.21 -16.34
N HIS A 570 -29.93 -25.30 -15.33
CA HIS A 570 -29.67 -24.76 -14.00
C HIS A 570 -28.38 -25.30 -13.37
N GLU A 571 -28.02 -26.57 -13.61
CA GLU A 571 -26.79 -27.16 -13.07
C GLU A 571 -25.52 -26.52 -13.64
N LEU A 572 -25.60 -25.96 -14.86
CA LEU A 572 -24.46 -25.35 -15.55
C LEU A 572 -24.19 -23.90 -15.13
N PHE A 573 -25.06 -23.32 -14.29
CA PHE A 573 -24.82 -22.04 -13.62
C PHE A 573 -23.98 -22.17 -12.34
N TYR A 574 -23.56 -23.40 -11.99
CA TYR A 574 -22.73 -23.65 -10.82
C TYR A 574 -21.41 -22.87 -10.89
N ASN A 575 -21.16 -22.03 -9.89
CA ASN A 575 -19.94 -21.26 -9.79
C ASN A 575 -18.94 -21.98 -8.89
N ARG A 576 -17.84 -22.46 -9.49
CA ARG A 576 -16.84 -23.25 -8.77
C ARG A 576 -15.89 -22.41 -7.92
N LEU A 577 -15.84 -21.08 -8.12
CA LEU A 577 -15.07 -20.16 -7.26
C LEU A 577 -15.76 -19.95 -5.91
N ASN A 578 -17.09 -19.91 -5.89
CA ASN A 578 -17.89 -19.70 -4.67
C ASN A 578 -18.47 -21.00 -4.10
N ASP A 579 -18.30 -22.12 -4.80
CA ASP A 579 -18.87 -23.45 -4.48
C ASP A 579 -20.39 -23.40 -4.27
N THR A 580 -21.08 -22.63 -5.10
CA THR A 580 -22.53 -22.37 -5.00
C THR A 580 -23.16 -22.35 -6.38
N ASN A 581 -24.38 -22.89 -6.48
CA ASN A 581 -25.23 -22.65 -7.65
C ASN A 581 -26.08 -21.38 -7.46
N VAL A 582 -26.60 -20.83 -8.56
CA VAL A 582 -27.64 -19.80 -8.50
C VAL A 582 -28.91 -20.38 -7.88
N SER A 583 -29.75 -19.51 -7.31
CA SER A 583 -31.06 -19.93 -6.80
C SER A 583 -32.06 -20.17 -7.94
N ASN A 584 -33.08 -21.00 -7.67
CA ASN A 584 -34.16 -21.26 -8.64
C ASN A 584 -34.83 -19.96 -9.14
N ASN A 585 -34.96 -18.96 -8.26
CA ASN A 585 -35.54 -17.66 -8.61
C ASN A 585 -34.63 -16.85 -9.53
N GLU A 586 -33.32 -16.88 -9.30
CA GLU A 586 -32.35 -16.21 -10.18
C GLU A 586 -32.29 -16.85 -11.56
N TYR A 587 -32.35 -18.18 -11.63
CA TYR A 587 -32.39 -18.92 -12.89
C TYR A 587 -33.69 -18.70 -13.65
N GLN A 588 -34.83 -18.63 -12.95
CA GLN A 588 -36.10 -18.26 -13.59
C GLN A 588 -36.01 -16.86 -14.21
N ARG A 589 -35.44 -15.89 -13.49
CA ARG A 589 -35.21 -14.55 -14.04
C ARG A 589 -34.28 -14.57 -15.26
N ALA A 590 -33.26 -15.43 -15.29
CA ALA A 590 -32.41 -15.59 -16.47
C ALA A 590 -33.20 -16.08 -17.70
N LYS A 591 -34.15 -17.01 -17.50
CA LYS A 591 -35.09 -17.42 -18.56
C LYS A 591 -35.99 -16.27 -19.00
N ASP A 592 -36.53 -15.51 -18.05
CA ASP A 592 -37.40 -14.38 -18.35
C ASP A 592 -36.64 -13.31 -19.17
N VAL A 593 -35.38 -13.03 -18.83
CA VAL A 593 -34.50 -12.15 -19.62
C VAL A 593 -34.25 -12.74 -21.01
N TRP A 594 -33.92 -14.03 -21.11
CA TRP A 594 -33.69 -14.69 -22.39
C TRP A 594 -34.89 -14.57 -23.34
N THR A 595 -36.09 -14.85 -22.83
CA THR A 595 -37.33 -14.80 -23.60
C THR A 595 -37.78 -13.38 -23.91
N ASN A 596 -37.82 -12.48 -22.90
CA ASN A 596 -38.35 -11.13 -23.09
C ASN A 596 -37.46 -10.23 -23.96
N PHE A 597 -36.16 -10.50 -24.02
CA PHE A 597 -35.22 -9.77 -24.88
C PHE A 597 -34.93 -10.49 -26.20
N GLU A 598 -35.66 -11.57 -26.52
CA GLU A 598 -35.55 -12.32 -27.78
C GLU A 598 -34.10 -12.73 -28.11
N ILE A 599 -33.38 -13.18 -27.08
CA ILE A 599 -31.97 -13.50 -27.17
C ILE A 599 -31.76 -14.73 -28.04
N GLN A 600 -30.91 -14.59 -29.06
CA GLN A 600 -30.68 -15.65 -30.06
C GLN A 600 -29.52 -16.57 -29.68
N ASN A 601 -28.58 -16.10 -28.86
CA ASN A 601 -27.44 -16.90 -28.42
C ASN A 601 -26.81 -16.38 -27.11
N ILE A 602 -25.98 -17.22 -26.48
CA ILE A 602 -25.26 -16.90 -25.23
C ILE A 602 -24.39 -15.65 -25.38
N GLY A 603 -23.84 -15.40 -26.56
CA GLY A 603 -23.10 -14.17 -26.86
C GLY A 603 -23.97 -12.92 -26.64
N GLN A 604 -25.15 -12.86 -27.25
CA GLN A 604 -26.09 -11.74 -27.07
C GLN A 604 -26.55 -11.60 -25.61
N TYR A 605 -26.73 -12.73 -24.89
CA TYR A 605 -26.98 -12.71 -23.46
C TYR A 605 -25.83 -12.03 -22.69
N SER A 606 -24.58 -12.39 -23.03
CA SER A 606 -23.38 -11.80 -22.45
C SER A 606 -23.24 -10.30 -22.76
N ASP A 607 -23.60 -9.85 -23.97
CA ASP A 607 -23.54 -8.41 -24.32
C ASP A 607 -24.54 -7.59 -23.49
N LEU A 608 -25.76 -8.11 -23.31
CA LEU A 608 -26.78 -7.46 -22.46
C LEU A 608 -26.36 -7.48 -20.98
N TYR A 609 -25.81 -8.59 -20.51
CA TYR A 609 -25.27 -8.73 -19.16
C TYR A 609 -24.17 -7.68 -18.89
N LEU A 610 -23.16 -7.61 -19.78
CA LEU A 610 -22.06 -6.67 -19.68
C LEU A 610 -22.53 -5.22 -19.70
N LYS A 611 -23.45 -4.87 -20.62
CA LYS A 611 -24.04 -3.51 -20.66
C LYS A 611 -24.72 -3.18 -19.34
N THR A 612 -25.56 -4.09 -18.84
CA THR A 612 -26.33 -3.87 -17.61
C THR A 612 -25.41 -3.68 -16.41
N ASP A 613 -24.38 -4.52 -16.25
CA ASP A 613 -23.42 -4.43 -15.15
C ASP A 613 -22.63 -3.10 -15.18
N ILE A 614 -22.19 -2.64 -16.35
CA ILE A 614 -21.49 -1.35 -16.51
C ILE A 614 -22.42 -0.18 -16.14
N ILE A 615 -23.66 -0.20 -16.60
CA ILE A 615 -24.62 0.88 -16.35
C ILE A 615 -25.05 0.91 -14.88
N LEU A 616 -25.29 -0.24 -14.27
CA LEU A 616 -25.56 -0.35 -12.83
C LEU A 616 -24.37 0.14 -11.99
N LEU A 617 -23.13 -0.22 -12.37
CA LEU A 617 -21.93 0.31 -11.74
C LEU A 617 -21.84 1.83 -11.87
N ALA A 618 -22.16 2.38 -13.04
CA ALA A 618 -22.18 3.82 -13.27
C ALA A 618 -23.20 4.52 -12.35
N ASP A 619 -24.43 3.99 -12.26
CA ASP A 619 -25.46 4.53 -11.38
C ASP A 619 -25.04 4.46 -9.91
N VAL A 620 -24.54 3.31 -9.44
CA VAL A 620 -24.08 3.13 -8.06
C VAL A 620 -22.99 4.14 -7.70
N PHE A 621 -21.99 4.27 -8.56
CA PHE A 621 -20.85 5.14 -8.27
C PHE A 621 -21.18 6.63 -8.48
N GLU A 622 -22.05 7.00 -9.43
CA GLU A 622 -22.51 8.39 -9.57
C GLU A 622 -23.37 8.82 -8.38
N ASN A 623 -24.26 7.95 -7.88
CA ASN A 623 -25.03 8.21 -6.66
C ASN A 623 -24.09 8.41 -5.47
N PHE A 624 -23.09 7.53 -5.31
CA PHE A 624 -22.03 7.70 -4.32
C PHE A 624 -21.32 9.06 -4.47
N ARG A 625 -20.85 9.40 -5.68
CA ARG A 625 -20.17 10.67 -5.97
C ARG A 625 -21.04 11.87 -5.62
N GLN A 626 -22.32 11.84 -5.97
CA GLN A 626 -23.26 12.92 -5.71
C GLN A 626 -23.51 13.09 -4.21
N THR A 627 -23.80 12.01 -3.48
CA THR A 627 -23.98 12.05 -2.03
C THR A 627 -22.72 12.54 -1.33
N ALA A 628 -21.56 11.98 -1.71
CA ALA A 628 -20.25 12.33 -1.17
C ALA A 628 -19.93 13.82 -1.40
N HIS A 629 -20.14 14.33 -2.60
CA HIS A 629 -19.93 15.74 -2.94
C HIS A 629 -20.89 16.65 -2.17
N ARG A 630 -22.19 16.32 -2.12
CA ARG A 630 -23.21 17.09 -1.40
C ARG A 630 -22.92 17.21 0.09
N THR A 631 -22.51 16.11 0.72
CA THR A 631 -22.36 16.05 2.18
C THR A 631 -20.98 16.45 2.69
N HIS A 632 -19.92 16.14 1.94
CA HIS A 632 -18.53 16.35 2.37
C HIS A 632 -17.77 17.37 1.51
N GLY A 633 -18.31 17.76 0.35
CA GLY A 633 -17.79 18.83 -0.52
C GLY A 633 -16.51 18.47 -1.29
N LEU A 634 -16.22 17.18 -1.43
CA LEU A 634 -15.13 16.63 -2.23
C LEU A 634 -15.67 15.49 -3.11
N ASP A 635 -15.16 15.36 -4.32
CA ASP A 635 -15.54 14.28 -5.24
C ASP A 635 -14.63 13.06 -5.04
N PRO A 636 -15.17 11.89 -4.69
CA PRO A 636 -14.38 10.68 -4.44
C PRO A 636 -13.65 10.17 -5.69
N ALA A 637 -14.07 10.54 -6.91
CA ALA A 637 -13.40 10.12 -8.14
C ALA A 637 -11.96 10.67 -8.31
N TRP A 638 -11.56 11.67 -7.50
CA TRP A 638 -10.17 12.14 -7.44
C TRP A 638 -9.22 11.23 -6.65
N TYR A 639 -9.78 10.32 -5.85
CA TYR A 639 -9.04 9.51 -4.89
C TYR A 639 -8.84 8.08 -5.41
N TYR A 640 -7.99 7.32 -4.72
CA TYR A 640 -7.78 5.90 -5.02
C TYR A 640 -8.64 4.97 -4.18
N THR A 641 -9.02 5.40 -2.96
CA THR A 641 -9.70 4.57 -1.95
C THR A 641 -10.53 5.42 -0.98
N LEU A 642 -11.51 4.81 -0.29
CA LEU A 642 -12.31 5.49 0.75
C LEU A 642 -11.46 6.08 1.90
N PRO A 643 -10.43 5.40 2.45
CA PRO A 643 -9.58 5.96 3.49
C PRO A 643 -8.85 7.24 3.07
N GLY A 644 -8.40 7.33 1.82
CA GLY A 644 -7.79 8.55 1.30
C GLY A 644 -8.79 9.70 1.19
N TYR A 645 -9.99 9.39 0.69
CA TYR A 645 -11.10 10.33 0.55
C TYR A 645 -11.57 10.89 1.90
N THR A 646 -11.94 10.02 2.84
CA THR A 646 -12.48 10.42 4.15
C THR A 646 -11.47 11.22 4.98
N PHE A 647 -10.18 10.91 4.85
CA PHE A 647 -9.14 11.62 5.59
C PHE A 647 -8.99 13.07 5.11
N ASP A 648 -9.04 13.31 3.80
CA ASP A 648 -9.06 14.67 3.25
C ASP A 648 -10.37 15.40 3.59
N CYS A 649 -11.52 14.70 3.59
CA CYS A 649 -12.79 15.26 4.04
C CYS A 649 -12.71 15.73 5.49
N MET A 650 -12.14 14.91 6.38
CA MET A 650 -11.91 15.24 7.79
C MET A 650 -11.00 16.46 7.93
N LEU A 651 -9.85 16.50 7.23
CA LEU A 651 -8.94 17.63 7.27
C LEU A 651 -9.57 18.92 6.75
N ARG A 652 -10.41 18.83 5.70
CA ARG A 652 -11.13 19.97 5.13
C ARG A 652 -12.21 20.49 6.06
N TYR A 653 -13.03 19.59 6.61
CA TYR A 653 -14.17 19.92 7.46
C TYR A 653 -13.71 20.51 8.80
N THR A 654 -12.74 19.87 9.45
CA THR A 654 -12.22 20.31 10.76
C THR A 654 -11.26 21.50 10.65
N GLY A 655 -10.62 21.68 9.49
CA GLY A 655 -9.57 22.69 9.29
C GLY A 655 -8.34 22.46 10.18
N CYS A 656 -8.19 21.27 10.77
CA CYS A 656 -7.15 20.97 11.74
C CYS A 656 -5.75 21.05 11.11
N LYS A 657 -4.76 21.33 11.96
CA LYS A 657 -3.34 21.39 11.60
C LYS A 657 -2.60 20.46 12.53
N ILE A 658 -2.12 19.35 11.99
CA ILE A 658 -1.45 18.31 12.77
C ILE A 658 0.04 18.39 12.51
N GLU A 659 0.84 18.49 13.57
CA GLU A 659 2.29 18.47 13.48
C GLU A 659 2.79 17.08 13.09
N ILE A 660 3.69 17.03 12.11
CA ILE A 660 4.33 15.79 11.69
C ILE A 660 5.59 15.57 12.52
N LEU A 661 5.64 14.47 13.28
CA LEU A 661 6.84 14.07 14.02
C LEU A 661 8.07 13.99 13.08
N LYS A 662 9.11 14.78 13.40
CA LYS A 662 10.41 14.81 12.70
C LYS A 662 11.56 14.22 13.51
N ASN A 663 11.31 13.88 14.77
CA ASN A 663 12.28 13.25 15.64
C ASN A 663 12.12 11.72 15.56
N VAL A 664 13.21 11.03 15.21
CA VAL A 664 13.21 9.57 15.04
C VAL A 664 12.99 8.81 16.35
N ASP A 665 13.47 9.34 17.48
CA ASP A 665 13.26 8.72 18.79
C ASP A 665 11.81 8.83 19.23
N MET A 666 11.17 9.99 19.01
CA MET A 666 9.74 10.15 19.28
C MET A 666 8.90 9.23 18.39
N LEU A 667 9.26 9.09 17.11
CA LEU A 667 8.58 8.16 16.20
C LEU A 667 8.70 6.72 16.69
N LEU A 668 9.91 6.25 16.98
CA LEU A 668 10.14 4.88 17.47
C LEU A 668 9.51 4.65 18.85
N PHE A 669 9.46 5.67 19.70
CA PHE A 669 8.78 5.63 20.99
C PHE A 669 7.27 5.41 20.81
N VAL A 670 6.62 6.19 19.95
CA VAL A 670 5.18 6.00 19.64
C VAL A 670 4.95 4.64 18.98
N GLU A 671 5.77 4.23 18.01
CA GLU A 671 5.65 2.92 17.34
C GLU A 671 5.74 1.75 18.32
N ARG A 672 6.63 1.82 19.32
CA ARG A 672 6.73 0.83 20.41
C ARG A 672 5.50 0.82 21.33
N GLY A 673 4.75 1.91 21.39
CA GLY A 673 3.51 2.05 22.16
C GLY A 673 2.26 1.58 21.42
N ILE A 674 2.33 1.35 20.10
CA ILE A 674 1.19 0.87 19.32
C ILE A 674 0.81 -0.55 19.76
N ARG A 675 -0.48 -0.78 19.95
CA ARG A 675 -1.08 -2.07 20.31
C ARG A 675 -2.17 -2.39 19.30
N GLY A 676 -2.34 -3.68 18.99
CA GLY A 676 -3.36 -4.19 18.07
C GLY A 676 -4.32 -5.13 18.79
N GLY A 677 -4.88 -6.10 18.06
CA GLY A 677 -5.66 -7.18 18.65
C GLY A 677 -4.83 -7.97 19.66
N ILE A 678 -5.40 -8.21 20.84
CA ILE A 678 -4.77 -9.00 21.90
C ILE A 678 -4.84 -10.50 21.59
N SER A 679 -3.82 -11.24 22.00
CA SER A 679 -3.79 -12.70 22.02
C SER A 679 -4.01 -13.15 23.46
N GLN A 680 -5.15 -13.78 23.71
CA GLN A 680 -5.56 -14.22 25.04
C GLN A 680 -5.83 -15.73 25.07
N CYS A 681 -5.52 -16.35 26.20
CA CYS A 681 -5.96 -17.70 26.53
C CYS A 681 -7.27 -17.61 27.32
N CYS A 682 -8.41 -17.79 26.66
CA CYS A 682 -9.73 -17.84 27.28
C CYS A 682 -10.41 -19.19 27.04
N ASN A 683 -11.43 -19.51 27.83
CA ASN A 683 -12.30 -20.66 27.56
C ASN A 683 -12.96 -20.47 26.18
N ARG A 684 -12.64 -21.37 25.23
CA ARG A 684 -13.06 -21.24 23.82
C ARG A 684 -14.53 -21.61 23.57
N TYR A 685 -15.13 -22.37 24.48
CA TYR A 685 -16.52 -22.77 24.40
C TYR A 685 -17.15 -22.68 25.79
N SER A 686 -18.34 -22.09 25.84
CA SER A 686 -19.20 -22.10 27.01
C SER A 686 -20.63 -22.25 26.53
N LYS A 687 -21.43 -23.03 27.27
CA LYS A 687 -22.84 -23.28 26.98
C LYS A 687 -23.64 -22.89 28.22
N ALA A 688 -24.60 -21.99 28.04
CA ALA A 688 -25.52 -21.60 29.10
C ALA A 688 -26.63 -22.64 29.26
N ASN A 689 -26.93 -23.03 30.50
CA ASN A 689 -28.12 -23.79 30.87
C ASN A 689 -29.31 -22.83 31.00
N ASN A 690 -29.79 -22.34 29.87
CA ASN A 690 -30.79 -21.27 29.84
C ASN A 690 -32.21 -21.87 29.86
N LYS A 691 -32.99 -21.55 30.90
CA LYS A 691 -34.37 -22.06 31.10
C LYS A 691 -35.36 -21.73 29.98
N TYR A 692 -35.02 -20.83 29.08
CA TYR A 692 -35.85 -20.46 27.92
C TYR A 692 -35.45 -21.20 26.62
N LEU A 693 -34.42 -22.05 26.66
CA LEU A 693 -33.98 -22.83 25.50
C LEU A 693 -34.50 -24.28 25.55
N PRO A 694 -34.69 -24.94 24.39
CA PRO A 694 -35.26 -26.30 24.33
C PRO A 694 -34.42 -27.38 25.00
N ASP A 695 -33.11 -27.13 25.13
CA ASP A 695 -32.11 -28.05 25.69
C ASP A 695 -31.77 -27.72 27.16
N TYR A 696 -32.68 -27.03 27.86
CA TYR A 696 -32.57 -26.74 29.28
C TYR A 696 -32.59 -28.01 30.14
N ASP A 697 -31.62 -28.11 31.04
CA ASP A 697 -31.58 -29.13 32.07
C ASP A 697 -32.10 -28.58 33.41
N SER A 698 -33.29 -29.03 33.80
CA SER A 698 -33.94 -28.66 35.07
C SER A 698 -33.20 -29.14 36.32
N SER A 699 -32.26 -30.09 36.19
CA SER A 699 -31.46 -30.61 37.31
C SER A 699 -30.25 -29.72 37.64
N ALA A 700 -29.89 -28.79 36.74
CA ALA A 700 -28.78 -27.86 36.91
C ALA A 700 -29.26 -26.41 37.11
N PRO A 701 -28.50 -25.55 37.81
CA PRO A 701 -28.84 -24.14 37.95
C PRO A 701 -28.90 -23.46 36.58
N SER A 702 -29.83 -22.51 36.42
CA SER A 702 -29.95 -21.80 35.16
C SER A 702 -28.80 -20.79 35.00
N THR A 703 -28.14 -20.82 33.85
CA THR A 703 -27.04 -19.91 33.51
C THR A 703 -27.32 -19.20 32.19
N PHE A 704 -26.74 -18.01 32.04
CA PHE A 704 -26.97 -17.11 30.90
C PHE A 704 -25.64 -16.65 30.33
N ILE A 705 -25.59 -16.46 29.01
CA ILE A 705 -24.47 -15.80 28.33
C ILE A 705 -24.99 -14.44 27.85
N ILE A 706 -24.24 -13.38 28.18
CA ILE A 706 -24.54 -12.02 27.74
C ILE A 706 -23.53 -11.66 26.65
N TYR A 707 -24.04 -11.18 25.51
CA TYR A 707 -23.21 -10.61 24.44
C TYR A 707 -23.30 -9.08 24.52
N LEU A 708 -22.17 -8.44 24.80
CA LEU A 708 -22.04 -6.99 24.83
C LEU A 708 -21.21 -6.54 23.63
N ASP A 709 -21.77 -5.67 22.81
CA ASP A 709 -21.06 -5.03 21.69
C ASP A 709 -21.07 -3.50 21.86
N VAL A 710 -19.90 -2.88 21.75
CA VAL A 710 -19.76 -1.43 21.89
C VAL A 710 -20.07 -0.78 20.56
N ASN A 711 -21.22 -0.10 20.49
CA ASN A 711 -21.61 0.67 19.33
C ASN A 711 -20.56 1.71 18.95
N ALA A 712 -19.93 1.51 17.79
CA ALA A 712 -18.97 2.44 17.19
C ALA A 712 -17.75 2.79 18.10
N LEU A 713 -17.13 1.78 18.70
CA LEU A 713 -15.96 1.90 19.59
C LEU A 713 -14.87 2.87 19.08
N TYR A 714 -14.41 2.73 17.83
CA TYR A 714 -13.38 3.61 17.27
C TYR A 714 -13.87 5.03 17.05
N ALA A 715 -15.14 5.21 16.67
CA ALA A 715 -15.74 6.54 16.52
C ALA A 715 -15.74 7.27 17.86
N PHE A 716 -16.15 6.60 18.93
CA PHE A 716 -16.10 7.15 20.28
C PHE A 716 -14.67 7.54 20.67
N ALA A 717 -13.69 6.66 20.47
CA ALA A 717 -12.29 6.95 20.75
C ALA A 717 -11.77 8.18 19.97
N MET A 718 -12.18 8.35 18.71
CA MET A 718 -11.81 9.52 17.90
C MET A 718 -12.46 10.83 18.37
N THR A 719 -13.56 10.78 19.12
CA THR A 719 -14.16 12.01 19.69
C THR A 719 -13.44 12.54 20.93
N GLN A 720 -12.49 11.77 21.47
CA GLN A 720 -11.74 12.13 22.66
C GLN A 720 -10.63 13.16 22.35
N TYR A 721 -9.98 13.68 23.39
CA TYR A 721 -8.80 14.53 23.22
C TYR A 721 -7.63 13.69 22.69
N LEU A 722 -7.17 14.04 21.49
CA LEU A 722 -6.13 13.33 20.75
C LEU A 722 -4.92 14.25 20.51
N PRO A 723 -3.69 13.70 20.50
CA PRO A 723 -2.47 14.47 20.19
C PRO A 723 -2.58 15.15 18.81
N TYR A 724 -2.12 16.40 18.70
CA TYR A 724 -2.05 17.08 17.40
C TYR A 724 -0.79 17.95 17.18
N ALA A 725 -0.11 18.41 18.22
CA ALA A 725 1.07 19.28 18.10
C ALA A 725 1.89 19.33 19.39
N GLY A 726 3.00 20.08 19.39
CA GLY A 726 3.77 20.42 20.58
C GLY A 726 4.52 19.24 21.20
N PHE A 727 4.94 18.28 20.38
CA PHE A 727 5.64 17.08 20.86
C PHE A 727 7.01 17.43 21.41
N ALA A 728 7.22 17.18 22.71
CA ALA A 728 8.48 17.45 23.38
C ALA A 728 8.77 16.41 24.46
N TRP A 729 10.06 16.13 24.68
CA TRP A 729 10.49 15.36 25.84
C TRP A 729 10.43 16.25 27.08
N MET A 730 9.90 15.73 28.18
CA MET A 730 9.90 16.42 29.46
C MET A 730 11.24 16.20 30.18
N GLU A 731 11.83 17.25 30.75
CA GLU A 731 13.14 17.16 31.43
C GLU A 731 13.02 16.50 32.82
N ASN A 732 12.00 16.85 33.60
CA ASN A 732 11.83 16.39 34.99
C ASN A 732 10.64 15.42 35.13
N VAL A 733 10.90 14.12 34.99
CA VAL A 733 9.84 13.09 34.99
C VAL A 733 9.14 12.90 36.34
N ASP A 734 9.80 13.22 37.46
CA ASP A 734 9.27 12.98 38.82
C ASP A 734 8.19 13.97 39.26
N THR A 735 7.99 15.04 38.48
CA THR A 735 7.03 16.11 38.81
C THR A 735 5.60 15.81 38.35
N LEU A 736 5.41 14.80 37.50
CA LEU A 736 4.11 14.53 36.89
C LEU A 736 3.33 13.48 37.70
N ASN A 737 2.25 13.92 38.36
CA ASN A 737 1.23 13.02 38.87
C ASN A 737 0.10 12.87 37.84
N VAL A 738 -0.07 11.67 37.29
CA VAL A 738 -1.07 11.44 36.25
C VAL A 738 -2.51 11.57 36.71
N HIS A 739 -2.79 11.41 38.02
CA HIS A 739 -4.14 11.54 38.56
C HIS A 739 -4.68 12.98 38.52
N ASP A 740 -3.79 13.97 38.54
CA ASP A 740 -4.15 15.39 38.60
C ASP A 740 -4.46 15.99 37.22
N ILE A 741 -4.21 15.23 36.16
CA ILE A 741 -4.37 15.69 34.78
C ILE A 741 -5.82 15.43 34.36
N ALA A 742 -6.57 16.41 33.89
CA ALA A 742 -7.90 16.15 33.34
C ALA A 742 -7.82 15.37 32.01
N ASP A 743 -8.81 14.52 31.71
CA ASP A 743 -8.86 13.73 30.46
C ASP A 743 -9.02 14.60 29.20
N ASP A 744 -9.49 15.84 29.38
CA ASP A 744 -9.70 16.90 28.40
C ASP A 744 -8.74 18.09 28.58
N ALA A 745 -7.65 17.91 29.34
CA ALA A 745 -6.62 18.93 29.48
C ALA A 745 -5.99 19.27 28.11
N ASP A 746 -5.53 20.51 27.93
CA ASP A 746 -4.87 20.93 26.68
C ASP A 746 -3.53 20.20 26.42
N ILE A 747 -2.92 19.65 27.48
CA ILE A 747 -1.65 18.92 27.44
C ILE A 747 -1.89 17.48 27.87
N GLY A 748 -1.41 16.54 27.05
CA GLY A 748 -1.41 15.11 27.32
C GLY A 748 0.00 14.52 27.30
N TYR A 749 0.10 13.27 27.75
CA TYR A 749 1.39 12.59 27.96
C TYR A 749 1.35 11.12 27.52
N ILE A 750 2.46 10.66 26.95
CA ILE A 750 2.78 9.23 26.79
C ILE A 750 4.04 8.95 27.61
N LEU A 751 3.99 7.95 28.47
CA LEU A 751 5.04 7.63 29.43
C LEU A 751 5.66 6.27 29.12
N GLU A 752 6.95 6.13 29.39
CA GLU A 752 7.63 4.83 29.50
C GLU A 752 7.85 4.52 30.98
N VAL A 753 7.22 3.46 31.47
CA VAL A 753 7.10 3.16 32.90
C VAL A 753 7.42 1.71 33.24
N ASP A 754 7.76 1.47 34.50
CA ASP A 754 7.75 0.14 35.10
C ASP A 754 6.50 0.00 35.98
N LEU A 755 5.72 -1.07 35.77
CA LEU A 755 4.51 -1.38 36.52
C LEU A 755 4.67 -2.75 37.19
N GLU A 756 4.49 -2.79 38.50
CA GLU A 756 4.30 -4.05 39.23
C GLU A 756 2.85 -4.52 39.06
N TYR A 757 2.71 -5.83 38.87
CA TYR A 757 1.44 -6.52 38.84
C TYR A 757 1.28 -7.36 40.12
N PRO A 758 0.59 -6.84 41.15
CA PRO A 758 0.48 -7.55 42.42
C PRO A 758 -0.19 -8.92 42.28
N LYS A 759 0.39 -9.92 42.97
CA LYS A 759 -0.11 -11.31 42.93
C LYS A 759 -1.57 -11.46 43.36
N TYR A 760 -2.04 -10.64 44.30
CA TYR A 760 -3.42 -10.71 44.78
C TYR A 760 -4.46 -10.33 43.71
N LEU A 761 -4.06 -9.61 42.64
CA LEU A 761 -4.93 -9.27 41.51
C LEU A 761 -5.00 -10.37 40.45
N HIS A 762 -4.18 -11.42 40.56
CA HIS A 762 -4.07 -12.42 39.50
C HIS A 762 -5.38 -13.17 39.24
N ASP A 763 -6.10 -13.55 40.29
CA ASP A 763 -7.36 -14.26 40.15
C ASP A 763 -8.48 -13.37 39.60
N GLU A 764 -8.50 -12.09 39.98
CA GLU A 764 -9.48 -11.10 39.50
C GLU A 764 -9.23 -10.73 38.03
N HIS A 765 -7.96 -10.57 37.64
CA HIS A 765 -7.60 -10.12 36.30
C HIS A 765 -7.28 -11.25 35.31
N LYS A 766 -7.37 -12.53 35.70
CA LYS A 766 -6.99 -13.67 34.85
C LYS A 766 -7.68 -13.67 33.48
N ASP A 767 -8.93 -13.22 33.44
CA ASP A 767 -9.77 -13.21 32.24
C ASP A 767 -9.59 -11.94 31.40
N PHE A 768 -8.91 -10.90 31.90
CA PHE A 768 -8.53 -9.73 31.10
C PHE A 768 -7.32 -8.98 31.68
N PRO A 769 -6.10 -9.56 31.62
CA PRO A 769 -4.91 -8.90 32.17
C PRO A 769 -4.61 -7.56 31.49
N LEU A 770 -4.42 -6.52 32.29
CA LEU A 770 -4.08 -5.17 31.84
C LEU A 770 -2.67 -5.06 31.21
N CYS A 771 -2.47 -3.99 30.45
CA CYS A 771 -1.19 -3.59 29.83
C CYS A 771 -0.55 -4.69 28.95
N PRO A 772 -1.21 -5.16 27.88
CA PRO A 772 -0.68 -6.22 27.03
C PRO A 772 0.66 -5.82 26.38
N GLU A 773 1.55 -6.80 26.23
CA GLU A 773 2.93 -6.61 25.75
C GLU A 773 3.30 -7.61 24.66
N HIS A 774 4.19 -7.20 23.75
CA HIS A 774 4.72 -8.09 22.72
C HIS A 774 5.75 -9.05 23.32
N ARG A 775 5.44 -10.35 23.35
CA ARG A 775 6.33 -11.43 23.82
C ARG A 775 6.29 -12.63 22.89
N VAL A 776 7.35 -13.44 22.92
CA VAL A 776 7.38 -14.72 22.20
C VAL A 776 6.84 -15.79 23.16
N PRO A 777 5.68 -16.42 22.85
CA PRO A 777 5.15 -17.50 23.69
C PRO A 777 6.11 -18.68 23.76
N THR A 778 6.06 -19.44 24.86
CA THR A 778 6.81 -20.69 25.01
C THR A 778 6.52 -21.64 23.84
N GLY A 779 7.56 -22.17 23.20
CA GLY A 779 7.43 -23.06 22.04
C GLY A 779 7.13 -22.35 20.70
N SER A 780 7.03 -21.02 20.69
CA SER A 780 6.89 -20.23 19.46
C SER A 780 8.18 -19.51 19.08
N LYS A 781 8.33 -19.19 17.79
CA LYS A 781 9.35 -18.26 17.28
C LYS A 781 8.78 -16.85 17.02
N LEU A 782 7.47 -16.66 17.19
CA LEU A 782 6.76 -15.43 16.80
C LEU A 782 6.38 -14.60 18.02
N SER A 783 6.59 -13.29 17.91
CA SER A 783 6.10 -12.34 18.92
C SER A 783 4.59 -12.11 18.75
N LYS A 784 3.84 -12.26 19.84
CA LYS A 784 2.41 -12.01 19.95
C LYS A 784 2.13 -10.92 20.97
N LEU A 785 1.04 -10.19 20.80
CA LEU A 785 0.60 -9.22 21.80
C LEU A 785 -0.16 -9.96 22.89
N MET A 786 0.51 -10.31 23.98
CA MET A 786 -0.02 -11.18 25.02
C MET A 786 -0.60 -10.36 26.18
N THR A 787 -1.75 -10.79 26.69
CA THR A 787 -2.26 -10.36 28.00
C THR A 787 -1.59 -11.22 29.09
N THR A 788 -0.70 -10.63 29.87
CA THR A 788 0.08 -11.35 30.89
C THR A 788 -0.11 -10.69 32.26
N LEU A 789 -0.05 -11.51 33.31
CA LEU A 789 -0.03 -11.06 34.72
C LEU A 789 1.38 -10.75 35.23
N TYR A 790 2.37 -10.63 34.33
CA TYR A 790 3.74 -10.29 34.72
C TYR A 790 3.91 -8.80 34.98
N ASP A 791 4.94 -8.44 35.74
CA ASP A 791 5.41 -7.06 35.80
C ASP A 791 5.77 -6.55 34.39
N LYS A 792 5.53 -5.26 34.18
CA LYS A 792 5.81 -4.57 32.92
C LYS A 792 7.03 -3.69 33.11
N THR A 793 8.01 -3.82 32.22
CA THR A 793 9.25 -3.03 32.24
C THR A 793 9.38 -2.22 30.96
N ASN A 794 9.80 -0.96 31.08
CA ASN A 794 9.90 -0.01 29.96
C ASN A 794 8.62 0.02 29.09
N TYR A 795 7.47 -0.04 29.74
CA TYR A 795 6.16 -0.13 29.09
C TYR A 795 5.69 1.25 28.64
N ILE A 796 5.35 1.39 27.37
CA ILE A 796 4.87 2.66 26.81
C ILE A 796 3.35 2.72 26.91
N ILE A 797 2.84 3.74 27.59
CA ILE A 797 1.42 3.87 27.91
C ILE A 797 0.97 5.33 27.84
N HIS A 798 -0.25 5.55 27.34
CA HIS A 798 -0.90 6.87 27.38
C HIS A 798 -1.37 7.18 28.81
N TYR A 799 -1.29 8.44 29.26
CA TYR A 799 -1.58 8.80 30.65
C TYR A 799 -2.98 8.34 31.13
N ARG A 800 -4.01 8.40 30.28
CA ARG A 800 -5.37 7.90 30.58
C ARG A 800 -5.40 6.40 30.86
N ASN A 801 -4.66 5.61 30.08
CA ASN A 801 -4.57 4.17 30.27
C ASN A 801 -3.74 3.83 31.52
N LEU A 802 -2.74 4.66 31.85
CA LEU A 802 -1.99 4.53 33.09
C LEU A 802 -2.88 4.80 34.30
N LYS A 803 -3.67 5.88 34.31
CA LYS A 803 -4.67 6.13 35.37
C LYS A 803 -5.58 4.93 35.57
N GLN A 804 -6.09 4.34 34.48
CA GLN A 804 -6.92 3.14 34.54
C GLN A 804 -6.17 1.97 35.17
N ALA A 805 -4.93 1.70 34.74
CA ALA A 805 -4.12 0.62 35.32
C ALA A 805 -3.90 0.79 36.83
N LEU A 806 -3.60 2.01 37.28
CA LEU A 806 -3.41 2.32 38.70
C LEU A 806 -4.72 2.22 39.50
N ALA A 807 -5.85 2.66 38.91
CA ALA A 807 -7.17 2.52 39.53
C ALA A 807 -7.58 1.05 39.72
N HIS A 808 -7.11 0.15 38.85
CA HIS A 808 -7.26 -1.29 38.98
C HIS A 808 -6.12 -1.95 39.79
N GLY A 809 -5.34 -1.19 40.55
CA GLY A 809 -4.41 -1.72 41.56
C GLY A 809 -3.01 -2.08 41.06
N LEU A 810 -2.65 -1.83 39.79
CA LEU A 810 -1.24 -1.92 39.38
C LEU A 810 -0.42 -0.83 40.08
N VAL A 811 0.84 -1.12 40.38
CA VAL A 811 1.71 -0.21 41.15
C VAL A 811 2.77 0.39 40.23
N LEU A 812 2.80 1.72 40.11
CA LEU A 812 3.86 2.44 39.38
C LEU A 812 5.17 2.37 40.17
N LYS A 813 6.18 1.71 39.59
CA LYS A 813 7.52 1.60 40.20
C LYS A 813 8.46 2.72 39.76
N LYS A 814 8.42 3.07 38.48
CA LYS A 814 9.35 4.03 37.90
C LYS A 814 8.80 4.66 36.63
N VAL A 815 9.11 5.94 36.42
CA VAL A 815 8.94 6.63 35.14
C VAL A 815 10.33 6.85 34.53
N HIS A 816 10.55 6.39 33.30
CA HIS A 816 11.83 6.53 32.61
C HIS A 816 11.85 7.78 31.73
N ARG A 817 10.79 8.01 30.96
CA ARG A 817 10.67 9.13 30.01
C ARG A 817 9.21 9.52 29.81
N ILE A 818 8.99 10.79 29.50
CA ILE A 818 7.66 11.35 29.24
C ILE A 818 7.71 12.17 27.95
N LEU A 819 6.84 11.82 27.00
CA LEU A 819 6.55 12.62 25.80
C LEU A 819 5.29 13.44 26.06
N GLN A 820 5.44 14.76 26.19
CA GLN A 820 4.32 15.69 26.30
C GLN A 820 3.86 16.16 24.91
N PHE A 821 2.58 16.49 24.79
CA PHE A 821 1.98 17.03 23.56
C PHE A 821 0.73 17.84 23.86
N LYS A 822 0.38 18.73 22.91
CA LYS A 822 -0.95 19.36 22.86
C LYS A 822 -1.98 18.37 22.33
N GLN A 823 -3.12 18.32 22.98
CA GLN A 823 -4.25 17.47 22.61
C GLN A 823 -5.54 18.29 22.51
N ALA A 824 -6.45 17.85 21.65
CA ALA A 824 -7.78 18.44 21.49
C ALA A 824 -8.73 17.40 20.91
N ALA A 825 -10.04 17.59 21.05
CA ALA A 825 -11.04 16.76 20.38
C ALA A 825 -11.19 17.11 18.87
N TRP A 826 -10.07 17.16 18.13
CA TRP A 826 -10.04 17.73 16.77
C TRP A 826 -10.74 16.87 15.70
N MET A 827 -10.93 15.57 15.94
CA MET A 827 -11.74 14.70 15.07
C MET A 827 -13.24 14.72 15.41
N LYS A 828 -13.61 15.13 16.63
CA LYS A 828 -14.99 15.08 17.15
C LYS A 828 -16.01 15.74 16.21
N PRO A 829 -15.79 16.95 15.65
CA PRO A 829 -16.77 17.57 14.77
C PRO A 829 -17.07 16.73 13.52
N TYR A 830 -16.06 16.06 12.96
CA TYR A 830 -16.24 15.23 11.77
C TYR A 830 -17.00 13.93 12.08
N VAL A 831 -16.71 13.31 13.23
CA VAL A 831 -17.43 12.12 13.69
C VAL A 831 -18.88 12.45 13.97
N GLU A 832 -19.15 13.54 14.71
CA GLU A 832 -20.51 13.98 15.02
C GLU A 832 -21.31 14.34 13.76
N MET A 833 -20.68 14.99 12.77
CA MET A 833 -21.31 15.27 11.48
C MET A 833 -21.75 13.96 10.79
N ASN A 834 -20.87 12.98 10.69
CA ASN A 834 -21.19 11.68 10.06
C ASN A 834 -22.25 10.90 10.85
N THR A 835 -22.21 10.94 12.19
CA THR A 835 -23.26 10.32 13.01
C THR A 835 -24.62 10.98 12.79
N LYS A 836 -24.67 12.31 12.69
CA LYS A 836 -25.92 13.04 12.36
C LYS A 836 -26.43 12.69 10.96
N LEU A 837 -25.54 12.68 9.96
CA LEU A 837 -25.90 12.28 8.59
C LEU A 837 -26.43 10.84 8.57
N ARG A 838 -25.83 9.93 9.33
CA ARG A 838 -26.31 8.54 9.48
C ARG A 838 -27.67 8.44 10.15
N MET A 839 -27.97 9.29 11.13
CA MET A 839 -29.30 9.33 11.77
C MET A 839 -30.38 9.89 10.84
N LEU A 840 -30.03 10.85 9.98
CA LEU A 840 -30.94 11.48 9.03
C LEU A 840 -31.10 10.69 7.72
N ALA A 841 -30.21 9.73 7.45
CA ALA A 841 -30.24 8.93 6.24
C ALA A 841 -31.51 8.06 6.19
N THR A 842 -32.26 8.19 5.10
CA THR A 842 -33.49 7.45 4.86
C THR A 842 -33.23 6.09 4.20
N ASN A 843 -32.17 5.97 3.40
CA ASN A 843 -31.77 4.74 2.74
C ASN A 843 -30.58 4.06 3.45
N ASP A 844 -30.46 2.74 3.27
CA ASP A 844 -29.42 1.94 3.94
C ASP A 844 -28.02 2.10 3.30
N PHE A 845 -27.96 2.52 2.05
CA PHE A 845 -26.71 2.87 1.36
C PHE A 845 -25.97 3.98 2.11
N ASP A 846 -26.64 5.11 2.33
CA ASP A 846 -26.10 6.29 3.02
C ASP A 846 -25.73 5.97 4.48
N LYS A 847 -26.57 5.20 5.19
CA LYS A 847 -26.26 4.78 6.58
C LYS A 847 -24.96 3.98 6.65
N THR A 848 -24.72 3.10 5.69
CA THR A 848 -23.52 2.28 5.60
C THR A 848 -22.32 3.14 5.25
N LEU A 849 -22.47 4.03 4.26
CA LEU A 849 -21.41 4.96 3.84
C LEU A 849 -20.88 5.82 4.99
N TYR A 850 -21.74 6.52 5.74
CA TYR A 850 -21.28 7.41 6.82
C TYR A 850 -20.59 6.65 7.97
N LYS A 851 -21.00 5.40 8.22
CA LYS A 851 -20.30 4.52 9.17
C LYS A 851 -18.88 4.20 8.69
N ASP A 852 -18.74 3.83 7.42
CA ASP A 852 -17.46 3.42 6.84
C ASP A 852 -16.47 4.58 6.68
N LEU A 853 -16.98 5.80 6.43
CA LEU A 853 -16.16 7.03 6.39
C LEU A 853 -15.45 7.27 7.74
N VAL A 854 -16.13 7.07 8.87
CA VAL A 854 -15.54 7.24 10.19
C VAL A 854 -14.50 6.15 10.46
N ASN A 855 -14.84 4.88 10.26
CA ASN A 855 -13.94 3.75 10.51
C ASN A 855 -12.65 3.83 9.67
N SER A 856 -12.78 4.24 8.41
CA SER A 856 -11.65 4.35 7.47
C SER A 856 -10.66 5.47 7.85
N CYS A 857 -11.12 6.50 8.56
CA CYS A 857 -10.27 7.61 9.01
C CYS A 857 -9.23 7.15 10.05
N PHE A 858 -9.65 6.33 11.01
CA PHE A 858 -8.75 5.71 11.99
C PHE A 858 -7.67 4.85 11.31
N GLY A 859 -8.08 3.96 10.40
CA GLY A 859 -7.15 3.08 9.68
C GLY A 859 -6.08 3.85 8.91
N LYS A 860 -6.42 5.02 8.35
CA LYS A 860 -5.47 5.88 7.63
C LYS A 860 -4.40 6.49 8.55
N CYS A 861 -4.73 6.80 9.80
CA CYS A 861 -3.78 7.32 10.78
C CYS A 861 -2.73 6.28 11.22
N MET A 862 -3.04 4.99 11.09
CA MET A 862 -2.19 3.87 11.51
C MET A 862 -1.48 3.17 10.33
N GLU A 863 -1.46 3.79 9.15
CA GLU A 863 -0.85 3.21 7.95
C GLU A 863 0.67 3.02 8.11
N ASN A 864 1.15 1.79 7.88
CA ASN A 864 2.58 1.49 7.91
C ASN A 864 3.20 1.55 6.49
N VAL A 865 3.85 2.67 6.19
CA VAL A 865 4.52 2.92 4.90
C VAL A 865 5.68 1.96 4.61
N ARG A 866 6.28 1.29 5.61
CA ARG A 866 7.36 0.30 5.38
C ARG A 866 6.85 -0.96 4.64
N LYS A 867 5.53 -1.16 4.59
CA LYS A 867 4.90 -2.25 3.84
C LYS A 867 4.65 -1.92 2.37
N HIS A 868 4.80 -0.66 1.95
CA HIS A 868 4.66 -0.28 0.54
C HIS A 868 5.70 -1.01 -0.31
N ARG A 869 5.35 -1.26 -1.57
CA ARG A 869 6.18 -1.98 -2.54
C ARG A 869 6.27 -1.16 -3.82
N LEU A 870 7.40 -1.29 -4.50
CA LEU A 870 7.59 -0.78 -5.84
C LEU A 870 7.56 -1.97 -6.80
N VAL A 871 6.66 -1.92 -7.79
CA VAL A 871 6.57 -2.91 -8.88
C VAL A 871 6.73 -2.16 -10.19
N ARG A 872 7.61 -2.66 -11.06
CA ARG A 872 7.85 -2.11 -12.39
C ARG A 872 7.53 -3.18 -13.42
N ILE A 873 6.84 -2.78 -14.49
CA ILE A 873 6.63 -3.61 -15.68
C ILE A 873 7.77 -3.30 -16.64
N THR A 874 8.38 -4.33 -17.21
CA THR A 874 9.42 -4.21 -18.21
C THR A 874 9.10 -5.13 -19.38
N ASN A 875 9.21 -4.60 -20.59
CA ASN A 875 9.04 -5.34 -21.84
C ASN A 875 10.37 -5.71 -22.51
N LYS A 876 11.51 -5.26 -21.95
CA LYS A 876 12.86 -5.56 -22.43
C LYS A 876 13.67 -6.35 -21.42
N TRP A 877 14.51 -7.24 -21.92
CA TRP A 877 15.52 -7.94 -21.11
C TRP A 877 16.75 -7.06 -20.88
N GLU A 878 17.32 -6.52 -21.96
CA GLU A 878 18.51 -5.66 -21.95
C GLU A 878 18.17 -4.16 -21.84
N GLY A 879 19.21 -3.32 -21.77
CA GLY A 879 19.11 -1.86 -21.70
C GLY A 879 19.04 -1.32 -20.27
N ARG A 880 19.22 0.00 -20.11
CA ARG A 880 19.25 0.70 -18.81
C ARG A 880 18.08 0.34 -17.87
N TYR A 881 16.89 0.17 -18.43
CA TYR A 881 15.65 -0.13 -17.70
C TYR A 881 15.14 -1.55 -17.92
N GLY A 882 15.91 -2.40 -18.60
CA GLY A 882 15.56 -3.79 -18.86
C GLY A 882 15.53 -4.66 -17.60
N ALA A 883 14.86 -5.79 -17.72
CA ALA A 883 14.71 -6.79 -16.67
C ALA A 883 16.06 -7.21 -16.07
N ARG A 884 17.11 -7.38 -16.89
CA ARG A 884 18.45 -7.78 -16.46
C ARG A 884 19.04 -6.82 -15.42
N LYS A 885 19.04 -5.51 -15.70
CA LYS A 885 19.57 -4.49 -14.77
C LYS A 885 18.71 -4.34 -13.52
N LEU A 886 17.39 -4.44 -13.65
CA LEU A 886 16.47 -4.41 -12.49
C LEU A 886 16.64 -5.63 -11.59
N ILE A 887 16.82 -6.84 -12.14
CA ILE A 887 17.07 -8.10 -11.40
C ILE A 887 18.43 -8.05 -10.69
N ALA A 888 19.45 -7.47 -11.35
CA ALA A 888 20.78 -7.30 -10.78
C ALA A 888 20.81 -6.29 -9.60
N SER A 889 19.80 -5.43 -9.46
CA SER A 889 19.73 -4.45 -8.37
C SER A 889 19.80 -5.13 -6.99
N PRO A 890 20.57 -4.57 -6.04
CA PRO A 890 20.60 -5.05 -4.65
C PRO A 890 19.24 -5.05 -3.97
N ASN A 891 18.37 -4.10 -4.34
CA ASN A 891 17.03 -3.93 -3.76
C ASN A 891 15.95 -4.75 -4.49
N PHE A 892 16.34 -5.57 -5.47
CA PHE A 892 15.41 -6.41 -6.22
C PHE A 892 14.82 -7.52 -5.35
N HIS A 893 13.53 -7.42 -5.06
CA HIS A 893 12.85 -8.41 -4.23
C HIS A 893 12.53 -9.69 -4.99
N SER A 894 11.93 -9.61 -6.19
CA SER A 894 11.52 -10.75 -7.04
C SER A 894 10.78 -10.30 -8.32
N SER A 895 10.66 -11.16 -9.34
CA SER A 895 10.02 -10.93 -10.65
C SER A 895 8.77 -11.79 -10.89
N SER A 896 7.85 -11.25 -11.69
CA SER A 896 6.76 -11.87 -12.46
C SER A 896 7.18 -12.31 -13.87
N LEU A 897 6.64 -13.36 -14.47
CA LEU A 897 6.55 -13.46 -15.95
C LEU A 897 5.09 -13.32 -16.41
#